data_AF-A0A101N755-F1
#
_entry.id   AF-A0A101N755-F1
#
_cell.length_a   1.000
_cell.length_b   1.000
_cell.length_c   1.000
_cell.angle_alpha   90.00
_cell.angle_beta   90.00
_cell.angle_gamma   90.00
#
_symmetry.space_group_name_H-M   'P 1'
#
loop_
_entity.id
_entity.type
_entity.pdbx_description
1 polymer ?
#
loop_
_entity_poly.entity_id
_entity_poly.type
_entity_poly.pdbx_seq_one_letter_code
_entity_poly.pdbx_strand_id
1 'polypeptide(L)'
;MTVHRLRARQEPVDHPWPPQHRLSATGPDTDLLDERDVPFATTWISPEARRAAQRVLSSGWVTTGHETERFEDDFADYVSAAHAVAVSSCTAALELALRALGLPAGTPVLIPALTFCGAAQAILHAGLRPVLVDVDPGTGTATPATVAAATAACGRPGAMMVLHYTGAPAPVAELAEAAGLSLAEVIEDAAHALGATVGERAVGSVSRATCFSFYATKNLPIGEGGMVTTDDQLLADRIRRARLHGMSADAWRRTLPGGSWRYTVDEAGLKANMTDLQAAIGRAQLRHLDDWQERRQALAEQYAAALEAVPGLEPLHTTAPGRHARHLQVVRVLDSYGTGRDELVERLAEQGIGTSVHFIPLHHMPYFRRASIIPAGGLPGADTLFPQLLSLPLYPHLTERSVSRVCAQLSRHAAGSRRPTGLRTLVIGAGEAGRALARDLARTPQYGLQPVGFLDDDPAKRRAGSVGGLPVLGTLEDTGTAVSLHRAEAVIVAVPGLAPTRFRQVARAAEAAGARVRYLPSFIAALRRDVVGDDMRELDVRALIGRAEMHVVSPEAGATIAGRRVLVTGAGGSIGSELCHQVRAFGPSRLFLLDHDESNLHRLELELHGDALHTDDIVISDIRDRPRIDQIFHQLRPEVVFHAAAHKHLPLLELHPCEGVKTNVRGTENLVRAAAAVGTARFVLISTDKAADPVSVLGATKRLAELIVHRAQQNAPPGTVFAAVRFGNVLGSRGSLLSVVAQQLGAGSPVTVTHPEATRFFMTVEEAVGLVLEAAHMARGDEVFVLDMNGPVRIVDLVRGYANSLHVPDVDIRYTGLRPGEKLNETLFSTREDHTRTSHPGILAATSTDERSADLTRRLPKLYAAADSNDTDELRRILTDLLPGFPAPAPTPEPQAGLADPYPDDF
;
A
#
# COMPACT_ATOMS: atom_id res chain seq x y z
N MET A 1 26.61 -22.76 -28.66
CA MET A 1 26.39 -21.47 -29.36
C MET A 1 24.96 -21.43 -29.88
N THR A 2 24.04 -20.80 -29.15
CA THR A 2 22.93 -20.00 -29.72
C THR A 2 22.45 -19.06 -28.61
N VAL A 3 22.66 -17.76 -28.81
CA VAL A 3 22.35 -16.68 -27.87
C VAL A 3 20.90 -16.26 -28.12
N HIS A 4 19.99 -16.47 -27.17
CA HIS A 4 18.68 -15.83 -27.21
C HIS A 4 18.77 -14.44 -26.59
N ARG A 5 18.76 -13.42 -27.46
CA ARG A 5 18.63 -12.00 -27.12
C ARG A 5 17.25 -11.76 -26.48
N LEU A 6 17.23 -11.49 -25.17
CA LEU A 6 16.14 -10.78 -24.51
C LEU A 6 16.28 -9.29 -24.87
N ARG A 7 15.35 -8.76 -25.67
CA ARG A 7 15.17 -7.31 -25.82
C ARG A 7 14.48 -6.80 -24.56
N ALA A 8 15.25 -6.20 -23.65
CA ALA A 8 14.67 -5.32 -22.63
C ALA A 8 14.11 -4.08 -23.33
N ARG A 9 12.80 -3.84 -23.20
CA ARG A 9 12.25 -2.50 -23.41
C ARG A 9 12.71 -1.66 -22.22
N GLN A 10 13.80 -0.91 -22.38
CA GLN A 10 14.03 0.28 -21.57
C GLN A 10 13.03 1.33 -22.04
N GLU A 11 12.02 1.61 -21.21
CA GLU A 11 11.29 2.86 -21.34
C GLU A 11 12.20 4.02 -20.92
N PRO A 12 12.23 5.14 -21.65
CA PRO A 12 12.92 6.34 -21.18
C PRO A 12 12.09 6.93 -20.04
N VAL A 13 12.54 6.76 -18.81
CA VAL A 13 12.02 7.53 -17.68
C VAL A 13 12.67 8.91 -17.75
N ASP A 14 11.98 9.87 -18.35
CA ASP A 14 12.27 11.29 -18.16
C ASP A 14 11.95 11.63 -16.70
N HIS A 15 12.92 11.44 -15.80
CA HIS A 15 12.91 12.14 -14.53
C HIS A 15 13.32 13.59 -14.80
N PRO A 16 12.43 14.59 -14.64
CA PRO A 16 12.89 15.97 -14.59
C PRO A 16 13.79 16.07 -13.36
N TRP A 17 15.09 16.29 -13.58
CA TRP A 17 15.98 16.77 -12.54
C TRP A 17 15.33 18.00 -11.89
N PRO A 18 15.39 18.17 -10.55
CA PRO A 18 14.96 19.42 -9.94
C PRO A 18 15.72 20.56 -10.61
N PRO A 19 15.08 21.73 -10.82
CA PRO A 19 15.67 22.82 -11.58
C PRO A 19 17.08 23.12 -11.07
N GLN A 20 18.07 22.99 -11.95
CA GLN A 20 19.43 23.40 -11.68
C GLN A 20 19.41 24.90 -11.38
N HIS A 21 19.49 25.28 -10.11
CA HIS A 21 19.79 26.64 -9.71
C HIS A 21 21.07 27.05 -10.44
N ARG A 22 20.99 28.10 -11.26
CA ARG A 22 22.13 28.65 -12.00
C ARG A 22 23.25 28.93 -11.01
N LEU A 23 24.34 28.17 -11.10
CA LEU A 23 25.59 28.52 -10.44
C LEU A 23 26.16 29.76 -11.12
N SER A 24 25.87 30.95 -10.59
CA SER A 24 26.64 32.15 -10.92
C SER A 24 27.99 32.05 -10.23
N ALA A 25 29.05 32.27 -11.01
CA ALA A 25 30.41 32.22 -10.54
C ALA A 25 30.80 33.55 -9.88
N THR A 26 30.45 33.77 -8.61
CA THR A 26 31.09 34.77 -7.72
C THR A 26 30.70 34.57 -6.24
N GLY A 27 31.67 34.24 -5.37
CA GLY A 27 31.60 34.44 -3.91
C GLY A 27 30.78 33.41 -3.07
N PRO A 28 31.09 33.22 -1.76
CA PRO A 28 30.44 32.22 -0.93
C PRO A 28 29.15 32.80 -0.32
N ASP A 29 28.03 32.71 -1.04
CA ASP A 29 26.72 32.95 -0.46
C ASP A 29 26.26 31.71 0.31
N THR A 30 26.17 31.86 1.63
CA THR A 30 25.58 30.92 2.59
C THR A 30 24.05 30.84 2.53
N ASP A 31 23.40 31.48 1.54
CA ASP A 31 21.93 31.61 1.41
C ASP A 31 21.34 30.73 0.29
N LEU A 32 21.52 29.40 0.36
CA LEU A 32 20.97 28.48 -0.66
C LEU A 32 20.01 27.40 -0.12
N LEU A 33 19.54 27.52 1.12
CA LEU A 33 18.32 26.83 1.53
C LEU A 33 17.23 27.90 1.60
N ASP A 34 16.17 27.74 0.78
CA ASP A 34 14.95 28.52 0.99
C ASP A 34 14.57 28.31 2.46
N GLU A 35 14.51 29.38 3.27
CA GLU A 35 14.20 29.28 4.71
C GLU A 35 12.84 28.61 4.96
N ARG A 36 12.04 28.40 3.89
CA ARG A 36 10.82 27.62 3.84
C ARG A 36 10.99 26.11 4.00
N ASP A 37 12.13 25.50 3.69
CA ASP A 37 12.29 24.04 3.82
C ASP A 37 13.44 23.67 4.78
N VAL A 38 13.18 22.70 5.66
CA VAL A 38 14.15 22.12 6.60
C VAL A 38 14.40 20.67 6.19
N PRO A 39 15.36 20.37 5.30
CA PRO A 39 15.64 19.00 4.88
C PRO A 39 16.10 18.14 6.04
N PHE A 40 15.85 16.82 6.00
CA PHE A 40 16.29 15.91 7.05
C PHE A 40 17.82 15.88 7.21
N ALA A 41 18.55 15.88 6.10
CA ALA A 41 20.00 15.93 6.06
C ALA A 41 20.47 16.67 4.80
N THR A 42 21.60 17.36 4.91
CA THR A 42 22.31 17.95 3.76
C THR A 42 23.76 17.51 3.78
N THR A 43 24.29 17.20 2.59
CA THR A 43 25.71 16.86 2.44
C THR A 43 26.48 18.13 2.13
N TRP A 44 27.32 18.55 3.07
CA TRP A 44 28.24 19.66 2.85
C TRP A 44 29.64 19.16 2.56
N ILE A 45 30.16 19.51 1.37
CA ILE A 45 31.55 19.27 1.00
C ILE A 45 32.32 20.57 1.12
N SER A 46 33.30 20.60 2.03
CA SER A 46 34.09 21.79 2.34
C SER A 46 34.87 22.32 1.13
N PRO A 47 35.17 23.62 1.05
CA PRO A 47 36.02 24.17 -0.01
C PRO A 47 37.37 23.45 -0.13
N GLU A 48 37.96 23.06 1.00
CA GLU A 48 39.21 22.28 1.05
C GLU A 48 39.03 20.90 0.43
N ALA A 49 37.92 20.23 0.72
CA ALA A 49 37.59 18.92 0.16
C ALA A 49 37.33 19.00 -1.35
N ARG A 50 36.63 20.04 -1.84
CA ARG A 50 36.45 20.28 -3.27
C ARG A 50 37.78 20.48 -4.00
N ARG A 51 38.68 21.30 -3.43
CA ARG A 51 40.04 21.49 -3.97
C ARG A 51 40.84 20.19 -3.93
N ALA A 52 40.71 19.39 -2.86
CA ALA A 52 41.39 18.11 -2.74
C ALA A 52 40.91 17.11 -3.80
N ALA A 53 39.60 16.99 -3.99
CA ALA A 53 39.01 16.18 -5.05
C ALA A 53 39.51 16.58 -6.44
N GLN A 54 39.53 17.89 -6.75
CA GLN A 54 40.04 18.40 -8.02
C GLN A 54 41.51 18.06 -8.26
N ARG A 55 42.36 18.10 -7.22
CA ARG A 55 43.77 17.68 -7.33
C ARG A 55 43.88 16.21 -7.70
N VAL A 56 43.08 15.33 -7.08
CA VAL A 56 43.09 13.90 -7.40
C VAL A 56 42.62 13.65 -8.83
N LEU A 57 41.52 14.29 -9.25
CA LEU A 57 41.02 14.19 -10.62
C LEU A 57 42.06 14.65 -11.66
N SER A 58 42.84 15.69 -11.32
CA SER A 58 43.89 16.22 -12.20
C SER A 58 45.16 15.36 -12.23
N SER A 59 45.35 14.44 -11.26
CA SER A 59 46.55 13.60 -11.19
C SER A 59 46.53 12.44 -12.19
N GLY A 60 45.34 12.06 -12.68
CA GLY A 60 45.14 10.85 -13.49
C GLY A 60 45.05 9.55 -12.67
N TRP A 61 45.27 9.59 -11.36
CA TRP A 61 45.10 8.45 -10.44
C TRP A 61 43.89 8.67 -9.54
N VAL A 62 42.75 8.06 -9.90
CA VAL A 62 41.46 8.27 -9.23
C VAL A 62 41.00 7.08 -8.38
N THR A 63 41.77 6.00 -8.31
CA THR A 63 41.46 4.81 -7.48
C THR A 63 42.35 4.78 -6.23
N THR A 64 42.37 3.69 -5.47
CA THR A 64 43.19 3.56 -4.25
C THR A 64 44.66 3.87 -4.53
N GLY A 65 45.23 4.78 -3.74
CA GLY A 65 46.61 5.25 -3.83
C GLY A 65 47.03 5.95 -2.53
N HIS A 66 47.85 6.99 -2.65
CA HIS A 66 48.45 7.68 -1.51
C HIS A 66 47.47 8.49 -0.66
N GLU A 67 46.41 9.06 -1.24
CA GLU A 67 45.41 9.76 -0.43
C GLU A 67 44.64 8.78 0.45
N THR A 68 44.40 7.55 -0.03
CA THR A 68 43.78 6.48 0.76
C THR A 68 44.69 6.05 1.92
N GLU A 69 45.98 5.78 1.67
CA GLU A 69 46.95 5.44 2.73
C GLU A 69 46.99 6.53 3.81
N ARG A 70 47.09 7.80 3.41
CA ARG A 70 47.11 8.91 4.37
C ARG A 70 45.78 9.10 5.11
N PHE A 71 44.65 8.77 4.48
CA PHE A 71 43.37 8.84 5.18
C PHE A 71 43.24 7.73 6.22
N GLU A 72 43.78 6.54 5.94
CA GLU A 72 43.89 5.48 6.94
C GLU A 72 44.71 5.96 8.14
N ASP A 73 45.89 6.53 7.91
CA ASP A 73 46.75 7.05 8.99
C ASP A 73 46.06 8.18 9.79
N ASP A 74 45.56 9.21 9.10
CA ASP A 74 44.88 10.36 9.73
C ASP A 74 43.66 9.90 10.56
N PHE A 75 42.92 8.89 10.08
CA PHE A 75 41.73 8.38 10.77
C PHE A 75 42.08 7.45 11.93
N ALA A 76 43.10 6.60 11.80
CA ALA A 76 43.60 5.75 12.88
C ALA A 76 44.03 6.60 14.08
N ASP A 77 44.78 7.68 13.82
CA ASP A 77 45.18 8.65 14.83
C ASP A 77 43.96 9.31 15.49
N TYR A 78 42.99 9.76 14.68
CA TYR A 78 41.79 10.44 15.18
C TYR A 78 40.96 9.58 16.16
N VAL A 79 40.76 8.28 15.85
CA VAL A 79 40.00 7.38 16.75
C VAL A 79 40.89 6.62 17.74
N SER A 80 42.19 6.92 17.78
CA SER A 80 43.19 6.26 18.63
C SER A 80 43.23 4.73 18.45
N ALA A 81 43.19 4.27 17.20
CA ALA A 81 43.38 2.87 16.82
C ALA A 81 44.78 2.68 16.20
N ALA A 82 45.38 1.50 16.36
CA ALA A 82 46.69 1.24 15.74
C ALA A 82 46.60 1.13 14.20
N HIS A 83 45.46 0.68 13.66
CA HIS A 83 45.26 0.52 12.23
C HIS A 83 43.87 0.98 11.79
N ALA A 84 43.81 1.58 10.60
CA ALA A 84 42.58 1.80 9.85
C ALA A 84 42.72 1.22 8.43
N VAL A 85 41.60 0.75 7.87
CA VAL A 85 41.52 0.17 6.51
C VAL A 85 40.30 0.73 5.79
N ALA A 86 40.55 1.55 4.77
CA ALA A 86 39.51 2.27 4.04
C ALA A 86 38.77 1.34 3.06
N VAL A 87 37.45 1.38 3.08
CA VAL A 87 36.61 0.52 2.23
C VAL A 87 35.49 1.31 1.56
N SER A 88 34.81 0.68 0.62
CA SER A 88 33.79 1.32 -0.21
C SER A 88 32.51 1.70 0.56
N SER A 89 32.21 1.04 1.68
CA SER A 89 31.04 1.34 2.53
C SER A 89 31.17 0.70 3.92
N CYS A 90 30.37 1.14 4.89
CA CYS A 90 30.32 0.48 6.21
C CYS A 90 29.82 -0.98 6.10
N THR A 91 28.89 -1.28 5.20
CA THR A 91 28.44 -2.65 4.94
C THR A 91 29.60 -3.54 4.50
N ALA A 92 30.47 -3.05 3.61
CA ALA A 92 31.67 -3.79 3.21
C ALA A 92 32.69 -3.92 4.36
N ALA A 93 32.82 -2.89 5.21
CA ALA A 93 33.64 -2.94 6.42
C ALA A 93 33.17 -4.07 7.37
N LEU A 94 31.88 -4.09 7.70
CA LEU A 94 31.28 -5.12 8.55
C LEU A 94 31.45 -6.52 7.95
N GLU A 95 31.22 -6.68 6.66
CA GLU A 95 31.35 -7.98 5.99
C GLU A 95 32.80 -8.47 5.99
N LEU A 96 33.76 -7.62 5.65
CA LEU A 96 35.18 -7.96 5.65
C LEU A 96 35.70 -8.25 7.06
N ALA A 97 35.25 -7.50 8.06
CA ALA A 97 35.62 -7.73 9.46
C ALA A 97 35.09 -9.10 9.95
N LEU A 98 33.84 -9.44 9.62
CA LEU A 98 33.25 -10.74 9.94
C LEU A 98 33.95 -11.91 9.22
N ARG A 99 34.23 -11.78 7.92
CA ARG A 99 34.99 -12.79 7.16
C ARG A 99 36.38 -13.00 7.75
N ALA A 100 37.01 -11.93 8.22
CA ALA A 100 38.35 -11.98 8.78
C ALA A 100 38.40 -12.69 10.16
N LEU A 101 37.26 -12.88 10.85
CA LEU A 101 37.16 -13.77 12.02
C LEU A 101 37.38 -15.24 11.69
N GLY A 102 37.18 -15.65 10.42
CA GLY A 102 37.38 -17.05 10.00
C GLY A 102 36.39 -18.05 10.61
N LEU A 103 35.18 -17.59 10.95
CA LEU A 103 34.14 -18.45 11.52
C LEU A 103 33.60 -19.46 10.48
N PRO A 104 33.20 -20.67 10.90
CA PRO A 104 32.52 -21.62 10.01
C PRO A 104 31.23 -21.06 9.40
N ALA A 105 30.86 -21.56 8.22
CA ALA A 105 29.62 -21.17 7.56
C ALA A 105 28.39 -21.52 8.42
N GLY A 106 27.42 -20.61 8.47
CA GLY A 106 26.19 -20.76 9.26
C GLY A 106 26.36 -20.46 10.76
N THR A 107 27.56 -20.10 11.23
CA THR A 107 27.79 -19.74 12.63
C THR A 107 26.87 -18.58 13.06
N PRO A 108 26.19 -18.68 14.21
CA PRO A 108 25.33 -17.62 14.72
C PRO A 108 26.11 -16.35 15.09
N VAL A 109 25.60 -15.20 14.65
CA VAL A 109 26.10 -13.87 15.01
C VAL A 109 24.96 -13.03 15.58
N LEU A 110 25.11 -12.57 16.82
CA LEU A 110 24.11 -11.71 17.46
C LEU A 110 24.11 -10.32 16.81
N ILE A 111 22.93 -9.77 16.54
CA ILE A 111 22.76 -8.40 16.01
C ILE A 111 21.45 -7.78 16.56
N PRO A 112 21.42 -6.49 16.92
CA PRO A 112 20.18 -5.82 17.32
C PRO A 112 19.08 -5.92 16.25
N ALA A 113 17.84 -6.15 16.67
CA ALA A 113 16.69 -6.16 15.79
C ALA A 113 16.41 -4.77 15.17
N LEU A 114 16.72 -3.71 15.91
CA LEU A 114 16.59 -2.32 15.47
C LEU A 114 17.93 -1.82 14.92
N THR A 115 18.20 -2.06 13.64
CA THR A 115 19.43 -1.64 12.96
C THR A 115 19.20 -1.46 11.46
N PHE A 116 20.19 -0.90 10.75
CA PHE A 116 20.16 -0.81 9.29
C PHE A 116 20.30 -2.19 8.64
N CYS A 117 19.49 -2.47 7.62
CA CYS A 117 19.46 -3.78 6.96
C CYS A 117 20.80 -4.22 6.35
N GLY A 118 21.65 -3.27 5.95
CA GLY A 118 22.99 -3.54 5.44
C GLY A 118 23.90 -4.25 6.47
N ALA A 119 23.71 -4.02 7.77
CA ALA A 119 24.47 -4.70 8.82
C ALA A 119 24.12 -6.20 8.90
N ALA A 120 22.83 -6.54 8.81
CA ALA A 120 22.38 -7.93 8.75
C ALA A 120 22.78 -8.63 7.43
N GLN A 121 22.78 -7.89 6.32
CA GLN A 121 23.29 -8.41 5.04
C GLN A 121 24.78 -8.73 5.10
N ALA A 122 25.59 -7.92 5.77
CA ALA A 122 27.02 -8.20 5.95
C ALA A 122 27.26 -9.57 6.63
N ILE A 123 26.44 -9.92 7.62
CA ILE A 123 26.48 -11.25 8.28
C ILE A 123 26.14 -12.35 7.26
N LEU A 124 25.05 -12.20 6.51
CA LEU A 124 24.61 -13.19 5.53
C LEU A 124 25.62 -13.37 4.39
N HIS A 125 26.17 -12.28 3.87
CA HIS A 125 27.17 -12.30 2.78
C HIS A 125 28.50 -12.87 3.23
N ALA A 126 28.86 -12.72 4.51
CA ALA A 126 29.99 -13.42 5.12
C ALA A 126 29.73 -14.94 5.29
N GLY A 127 28.54 -15.44 4.93
CA GLY A 127 28.15 -16.85 5.06
C GLY A 127 27.75 -17.23 6.49
N LEU A 128 27.47 -16.25 7.35
CA LEU A 128 27.11 -16.43 8.75
C LEU A 128 25.59 -16.28 8.93
N ARG A 129 25.08 -16.57 10.13
CA ARG A 129 23.64 -16.55 10.41
C ARG A 129 23.28 -15.49 11.45
N PRO A 130 22.48 -14.47 11.10
CA PRO A 130 22.06 -13.46 12.07
C PRO A 130 21.13 -14.05 13.13
N VAL A 131 21.30 -13.62 14.37
CA VAL A 131 20.39 -13.87 15.50
C VAL A 131 19.95 -12.52 16.04
N LEU A 132 18.66 -12.26 15.97
CA LEU A 132 18.11 -10.95 16.35
C LEU A 132 18.05 -10.82 17.87
N VAL A 133 18.60 -9.73 18.38
CA VAL A 133 18.59 -9.33 19.78
C VAL A 133 17.57 -8.22 19.97
N ASP A 134 16.67 -8.37 20.93
CA ASP A 134 15.70 -7.32 21.25
C ASP A 134 16.38 -6.09 21.85
N VAL A 135 15.70 -4.96 21.84
CA VAL A 135 16.19 -3.68 22.39
C VAL A 135 15.35 -3.22 23.56
N ASP A 136 15.95 -2.42 24.44
CA ASP A 136 15.19 -1.68 25.44
C ASP A 136 14.46 -0.49 24.77
N PRO A 137 13.13 -0.31 24.94
CA PRO A 137 12.40 0.78 24.30
C PRO A 137 12.81 2.19 24.71
N GLY A 138 13.38 2.36 25.92
CA GLY A 138 13.83 3.67 26.38
C GLY A 138 15.11 4.14 25.69
N THR A 139 15.96 3.21 25.27
CA THR A 139 17.31 3.49 24.75
C THR A 139 17.46 3.14 23.28
N GLY A 140 16.66 2.20 22.77
CA GLY A 140 16.79 1.63 21.42
C GLY A 140 18.00 0.72 21.24
N THR A 141 18.69 0.35 22.33
CA THR A 141 19.87 -0.52 22.31
C THR A 141 19.60 -1.86 23.00
N ALA A 142 20.40 -2.88 22.67
CA ALA A 142 20.35 -4.17 23.38
C ALA A 142 20.77 -4.02 24.85
N THR A 143 20.29 -4.93 25.71
CA THR A 143 20.67 -5.03 27.12
C THR A 143 21.25 -6.41 27.41
N PRO A 144 21.99 -6.60 28.53
CA PRO A 144 22.45 -7.92 28.93
C PRO A 144 21.33 -8.98 28.97
N ALA A 145 20.13 -8.58 29.41
CA ALA A 145 18.98 -9.47 29.46
C ALA A 145 18.49 -9.89 28.06
N THR A 146 18.39 -8.95 27.10
CA THR A 146 17.95 -9.29 25.74
C THR A 146 19.01 -10.09 24.98
N VAL A 147 20.30 -9.83 25.23
CA VAL A 147 21.43 -10.62 24.72
C VAL A 147 21.41 -12.04 25.26
N ALA A 148 21.20 -12.23 26.56
CA ALA A 148 21.11 -13.55 27.17
C ALA A 148 19.94 -14.36 26.59
N ALA A 149 18.79 -13.72 26.33
CA ALA A 149 17.65 -14.35 25.67
C ALA A 149 17.95 -14.80 24.23
N ALA A 150 18.66 -13.97 23.46
CA ALA A 150 19.11 -14.33 22.10
C ALA A 150 20.15 -15.45 22.10
N THR A 151 21.07 -15.44 23.06
CA THR A 151 22.06 -16.50 23.28
C THR A 151 21.36 -17.82 23.61
N ALA A 152 20.35 -17.82 24.46
CA ALA A 152 19.56 -19.02 24.76
C ALA A 152 18.87 -19.61 23.51
N ALA A 153 18.51 -18.78 22.52
CA ALA A 153 17.84 -19.22 21.30
C ALA A 153 18.78 -19.87 20.27
N CYS A 154 20.09 -19.63 20.34
CA CYS A 154 21.07 -20.14 19.38
C CYS A 154 22.23 -20.94 19.99
N GLY A 155 22.29 -21.04 21.32
CA GLY A 155 23.49 -21.51 22.04
C GLY A 155 24.57 -20.42 22.09
N ARG A 156 25.81 -20.79 22.44
CA ARG A 156 26.93 -19.83 22.42
C ARG A 156 27.13 -19.33 20.97
N PRO A 157 26.96 -18.03 20.68
CA PRO A 157 27.22 -17.47 19.36
C PRO A 157 28.72 -17.51 19.04
N GLY A 158 29.09 -17.39 17.76
CA GLY A 158 30.50 -17.27 17.36
C GLY A 158 31.02 -15.84 17.35
N ALA A 159 30.12 -14.86 17.25
CA ALA A 159 30.43 -13.43 17.33
C ALA A 159 29.19 -12.60 17.67
N MET A 160 29.40 -11.33 17.97
CA MET A 160 28.33 -10.34 18.14
C MET A 160 28.67 -9.06 17.37
N MET A 161 27.65 -8.46 16.77
CA MET A 161 27.71 -7.11 16.21
C MET A 161 26.97 -6.16 17.15
N VAL A 162 27.67 -5.14 17.66
CA VAL A 162 27.10 -4.15 18.58
C VAL A 162 26.90 -2.83 17.84
N LEU A 163 25.68 -2.28 17.86
CA LEU A 163 25.36 -0.99 17.25
C LEU A 163 25.46 0.13 18.27
N HIS A 164 26.25 1.16 17.95
CA HIS A 164 26.23 2.45 18.65
C HIS A 164 25.08 3.31 18.13
N TYR A 165 23.87 2.96 18.54
CA TYR A 165 22.63 3.50 17.98
C TYR A 165 22.54 5.03 18.19
N THR A 166 22.00 5.75 17.19
CA THR A 166 21.93 7.23 17.07
C THR A 166 23.25 8.03 17.25
N GLY A 167 24.35 7.35 17.55
CA GLY A 167 25.64 7.92 17.94
C GLY A 167 25.93 7.85 19.44
N ALA A 168 25.05 7.25 20.24
CA ALA A 168 25.32 6.95 21.63
C ALA A 168 26.31 5.78 21.76
N PRO A 169 27.31 5.87 22.66
CA PRO A 169 28.14 4.72 23.00
C PRO A 169 27.27 3.61 23.61
N ALA A 170 27.57 2.36 23.24
CA ALA A 170 26.88 1.17 23.73
C ALA A 170 27.76 0.48 24.80
N PRO A 171 27.18 -0.25 25.77
CA PRO A 171 27.95 -0.95 26.80
C PRO A 171 28.54 -2.27 26.27
N VAL A 172 29.49 -2.16 25.31
CA VAL A 172 30.00 -3.29 24.52
C VAL A 172 30.49 -4.45 25.38
N ALA A 173 31.26 -4.17 26.44
CA ALA A 173 31.82 -5.21 27.31
C ALA A 173 30.75 -6.00 28.07
N GLU A 174 29.73 -5.32 28.60
CA GLU A 174 28.62 -5.96 29.33
C GLU A 174 27.76 -6.82 28.40
N LEU A 175 27.53 -6.35 27.17
CA LEU A 175 26.81 -7.12 26.16
C LEU A 175 27.60 -8.35 25.71
N ALA A 176 28.92 -8.22 25.54
CA ALA A 176 29.79 -9.34 25.20
C ALA A 176 29.79 -10.40 26.30
N GLU A 177 29.93 -9.99 27.57
CA GLU A 177 29.88 -10.87 28.73
C GLU A 177 28.55 -11.62 28.81
N ALA A 178 27.42 -10.93 28.59
CA ALA A 178 26.09 -11.55 28.57
C ALA A 178 25.91 -12.59 27.44
N ALA A 179 26.63 -12.44 26.33
CA ALA A 179 26.68 -13.41 25.24
C ALA A 179 27.68 -14.56 25.49
N GLY A 180 28.48 -14.47 26.57
CA GLY A 180 29.61 -15.36 26.83
C GLY A 180 30.79 -15.15 25.89
N LEU A 181 30.91 -13.98 25.27
CA LEU A 181 31.96 -13.62 24.30
C LEU A 181 33.03 -12.73 24.93
N SER A 182 34.25 -12.84 24.41
CA SER A 182 35.31 -11.85 24.62
C SER A 182 35.18 -10.69 23.63
N LEU A 183 35.81 -9.54 23.93
CA LEU A 183 35.85 -8.39 22.99
C LEU A 183 36.52 -8.73 21.65
N ALA A 184 37.36 -9.77 21.59
CA ALA A 184 37.96 -10.28 20.36
C ALA A 184 36.96 -11.01 19.44
N GLU A 185 35.75 -11.29 19.92
CA GLU A 185 34.65 -11.90 19.16
C GLU A 185 33.56 -10.85 18.81
N VAL A 186 33.81 -9.56 19.07
CA VAL A 186 32.83 -8.48 18.87
C VAL A 186 33.25 -7.55 17.74
N ILE A 187 32.30 -7.23 16.86
CA ILE A 187 32.43 -6.20 15.84
C ILE A 187 31.52 -5.03 16.20
N GLU A 188 32.08 -3.83 16.31
CA GLU A 188 31.31 -2.62 16.58
C GLU A 188 30.82 -1.99 15.26
N ASP A 189 29.51 -1.83 15.11
CA ASP A 189 28.91 -0.96 14.09
C ASP A 189 28.85 0.47 14.64
N ALA A 190 29.86 1.26 14.26
CA ALA A 190 30.02 2.66 14.59
C ALA A 190 29.61 3.58 13.42
N ALA A 191 28.72 3.12 12.52
CA ALA A 191 28.22 3.94 11.41
C ALA A 191 27.63 5.28 11.86
N HIS A 192 27.14 5.37 13.10
CA HIS A 192 26.56 6.57 13.71
C HIS A 192 27.47 7.22 14.77
N ALA A 193 28.59 6.61 15.12
CA ALA A 193 29.33 6.90 16.36
C ALA A 193 30.71 7.51 16.14
N LEU A 194 31.03 7.96 14.93
CA LEU A 194 32.23 8.75 14.71
C LEU A 194 32.19 10.05 15.54
N GLY A 195 33.15 10.18 16.45
CA GLY A 195 33.23 11.26 17.45
C GLY A 195 32.52 10.95 18.78
N ALA A 196 32.06 9.72 19.01
CA ALA A 196 31.59 9.26 20.32
C ALA A 196 32.77 8.79 21.19
N THR A 197 32.60 8.88 22.51
CA THR A 197 33.56 8.33 23.48
C THR A 197 32.84 7.47 24.52
N VAL A 198 33.54 6.46 25.04
CA VAL A 198 33.16 5.72 26.26
C VAL A 198 34.10 6.23 27.36
N GLY A 199 33.57 6.98 28.32
CA GLY A 199 34.40 7.82 29.19
C GLY A 199 35.26 8.78 28.37
N GLU A 200 36.58 8.73 28.53
CA GLU A 200 37.54 9.55 27.77
C GLU A 200 38.06 8.88 26.48
N ARG A 201 37.77 7.59 26.27
CA ARG A 201 38.30 6.84 25.12
C ARG A 201 37.35 6.93 23.92
N ALA A 202 37.88 7.25 22.74
CA ALA A 202 37.11 7.23 21.50
C ALA A 202 36.57 5.82 21.18
N VAL A 203 35.36 5.76 20.62
CA VAL A 203 34.87 4.55 19.95
C VAL A 203 35.74 4.36 18.70
N GLY A 204 36.53 3.29 18.64
CA GLY A 204 37.55 3.13 17.59
C GLY A 204 38.30 1.81 17.57
N SER A 205 38.67 1.22 18.71
CA SER A 205 39.43 -0.05 18.69
C SER A 205 39.21 -0.93 19.92
N VAL A 206 38.13 -0.72 20.66
CA VAL A 206 37.90 -1.47 21.92
C VAL A 206 37.66 -2.95 21.65
N SER A 207 36.91 -3.26 20.60
CA SER A 207 36.63 -4.64 20.18
C SER A 207 37.56 -5.12 19.06
N ARG A 208 37.31 -6.33 18.55
CA ARG A 208 38.07 -6.93 17.45
C ARG A 208 38.23 -6.00 16.25
N ALA A 209 37.14 -5.31 15.89
CA ALA A 209 37.13 -4.26 14.90
C ALA A 209 35.96 -3.30 15.12
N THR A 210 36.15 -2.05 14.72
CA THR A 210 35.09 -1.02 14.71
C THR A 210 34.90 -0.53 13.27
N CYS A 211 33.66 -0.51 12.81
CA CYS A 211 33.30 -0.22 11.42
C CYS A 211 32.56 1.12 11.32
N PHE A 212 33.04 2.02 10.46
CA PHE A 212 32.49 3.36 10.28
C PHE A 212 31.88 3.56 8.89
N SER A 213 30.92 4.49 8.81
CA SER A 213 30.26 4.90 7.59
C SER A 213 30.60 6.35 7.25
N PHE A 214 30.88 6.59 5.97
CA PHE A 214 31.08 7.92 5.39
C PHE A 214 30.05 8.24 4.30
N TYR A 215 28.90 7.56 4.37
CA TYR A 215 27.77 7.84 3.48
C TYR A 215 27.36 9.31 3.57
N ALA A 216 26.72 9.83 2.52
CA ALA A 216 26.40 11.24 2.32
C ALA A 216 25.68 11.94 3.49
N THR A 217 25.00 11.20 4.37
CA THR A 217 24.29 11.73 5.55
C THR A 217 25.03 11.58 6.89
N LYS A 218 26.20 10.92 6.91
CA LYS A 218 26.95 10.64 8.15
C LYS A 218 27.68 11.86 8.69
N ASN A 219 28.22 11.73 9.90
CA ASN A 219 28.95 12.82 10.56
C ASN A 219 30.19 13.28 9.77
N LEU A 220 30.80 12.37 9.01
CA LEU A 220 31.86 12.67 8.05
C LEU A 220 31.44 12.23 6.64
N PRO A 221 30.68 13.04 5.89
CA PRO A 221 30.03 12.60 4.66
C PRO A 221 30.93 12.76 3.43
N ILE A 222 31.33 11.69 2.75
CA ILE A 222 32.23 11.75 1.57
C ILE A 222 31.55 11.27 0.28
N GLY A 223 30.22 11.17 0.29
CA GLY A 223 29.42 10.53 -0.75
C GLY A 223 29.18 9.06 -0.38
N GLU A 224 30.15 8.20 -0.70
CA GLU A 224 30.15 6.78 -0.34
C GLU A 224 31.49 6.40 0.29
N GLY A 225 31.49 5.57 1.33
CA GLY A 225 32.71 5.11 1.97
C GLY A 225 32.50 4.46 3.34
N GLY A 226 33.53 3.76 3.81
CA GLY A 226 33.61 3.27 5.17
C GLY A 226 35.06 3.03 5.60
N MET A 227 35.23 2.68 6.86
CA MET A 227 36.53 2.37 7.46
C MET A 227 36.37 1.21 8.42
N VAL A 228 37.35 0.31 8.47
CA VAL A 228 37.53 -0.63 9.57
C VAL A 228 38.73 -0.18 10.40
N THR A 229 38.60 -0.10 11.70
CA THR A 229 39.72 0.15 12.62
C THR A 229 39.91 -1.02 13.58
N THR A 230 41.15 -1.29 13.95
CA THR A 230 41.53 -2.42 14.80
C THR A 230 42.94 -2.21 15.37
N ASP A 231 43.21 -2.80 16.53
CA ASP A 231 44.57 -2.87 17.09
C ASP A 231 45.33 -4.14 16.67
N ASP A 232 44.71 -5.01 15.86
CA ASP A 232 45.35 -6.22 15.34
C ASP A 232 45.84 -6.05 13.90
N GLN A 233 47.16 -5.98 13.75
CA GLN A 233 47.87 -5.93 12.47
C GLN A 233 47.48 -7.06 11.50
N LEU A 234 47.33 -8.29 11.99
CA LEU A 234 47.01 -9.45 11.14
C LEU A 234 45.60 -9.33 10.55
N LEU A 235 44.65 -8.81 11.33
CA LEU A 235 43.31 -8.52 10.85
C LEU A 235 43.32 -7.39 9.83
N ALA A 236 44.02 -6.28 10.12
CA ALA A 236 44.14 -5.15 9.22
C ALA A 236 44.72 -5.58 7.86
N ASP A 237 45.79 -6.37 7.86
CA ASP A 237 46.41 -6.86 6.63
C ASP A 237 45.52 -7.82 5.85
N ARG A 238 44.78 -8.68 6.55
CA ARG A 238 43.79 -9.56 5.93
C ARG A 238 42.68 -8.75 5.25
N ILE A 239 42.13 -7.74 5.92
CA ILE A 239 41.09 -6.86 5.35
C ILE A 239 41.63 -6.07 4.16
N ARG A 240 42.87 -5.54 4.22
CA ARG A 240 43.52 -4.83 3.10
C ARG A 240 43.64 -5.70 1.84
N ARG A 241 44.00 -6.98 1.99
CA ARG A 241 44.00 -7.92 0.85
C ARG A 241 42.58 -8.24 0.40
N ALA A 242 41.70 -8.56 1.34
CA ALA A 242 40.34 -8.99 1.05
C ALA A 242 39.47 -7.90 0.40
N ARG A 243 39.67 -6.60 0.67
CA ARG A 243 38.96 -5.52 -0.05
C ARG A 243 39.34 -5.39 -1.53
N LEU A 244 40.41 -6.05 -1.96
CA LEU A 244 40.97 -6.04 -3.32
C LEU A 244 41.11 -7.48 -3.84
N HIS A 245 39.99 -8.19 -3.89
CA HIS A 245 39.87 -9.57 -4.41
C HIS A 245 40.70 -10.64 -3.67
N GLY A 246 41.32 -10.32 -2.53
CA GLY A 246 42.19 -11.24 -1.80
C GLY A 246 43.60 -11.36 -2.42
N MET A 247 44.00 -10.39 -3.25
CA MET A 247 45.31 -10.39 -3.89
C MET A 247 46.43 -10.11 -2.89
N SER A 248 47.55 -10.85 -2.97
CA SER A 248 48.71 -10.70 -2.07
C SER A 248 49.53 -9.42 -2.26
N ALA A 249 49.30 -8.65 -3.33
CA ALA A 249 49.95 -7.37 -3.59
C ALA A 249 48.96 -6.33 -4.15
N ASP A 250 49.04 -5.07 -3.70
CA ASP A 250 48.16 -3.97 -4.11
C ASP A 250 48.34 -3.56 -5.58
N ALA A 251 47.23 -3.28 -6.28
CA ALA A 251 47.23 -2.94 -7.71
C ALA A 251 48.10 -1.73 -8.07
N TRP A 252 48.08 -0.68 -7.25
CA TRP A 252 48.90 0.53 -7.41
C TRP A 252 50.41 0.26 -7.30
N ARG A 253 50.83 -0.50 -6.28
CA ARG A 253 52.25 -0.80 -6.03
C ARG A 253 52.88 -1.69 -7.11
N ARG A 254 52.06 -2.44 -7.86
CA ARG A 254 52.50 -3.25 -9.02
C ARG A 254 52.93 -2.40 -10.21
N THR A 255 52.31 -1.23 -10.39
CA THR A 255 52.52 -0.35 -11.54
C THR A 255 53.59 0.71 -11.29
N LEU A 256 54.09 0.83 -10.06
CA LEU A 256 55.19 1.72 -9.71
C LEU A 256 56.55 1.16 -10.20
N PRO A 257 57.54 2.03 -10.50
CA PRO A 257 58.90 1.60 -10.82
C PRO A 257 59.47 0.68 -9.71
N GLY A 258 59.88 -0.54 -10.08
CA GLY A 258 60.34 -1.57 -9.13
C GLY A 258 59.26 -2.54 -8.63
N GLY A 259 57.99 -2.33 -9.01
CA GLY A 259 56.88 -3.25 -8.75
C GLY A 259 56.94 -4.52 -9.61
N SER A 260 56.26 -5.58 -9.15
CA SER A 260 56.10 -6.85 -9.88
C SER A 260 54.66 -7.02 -10.35
N TRP A 261 54.45 -7.49 -11.58
CA TRP A 261 53.12 -7.83 -12.08
C TRP A 261 52.54 -9.11 -11.44
N ARG A 262 53.38 -9.93 -10.81
CA ARG A 262 52.99 -11.21 -10.20
C ARG A 262 52.28 -10.99 -8.87
N TYR A 263 51.14 -11.67 -8.68
CA TYR A 263 50.42 -11.75 -7.42
C TYR A 263 49.76 -13.13 -7.29
N THR A 264 49.40 -13.50 -6.06
CA THR A 264 48.57 -14.68 -5.75
C THR A 264 47.23 -14.22 -5.16
N VAL A 265 46.26 -15.12 -5.14
CA VAL A 265 44.98 -14.92 -4.45
C VAL A 265 44.82 -16.09 -3.50
N ASP A 266 45.01 -15.84 -2.21
CA ASP A 266 45.06 -16.89 -1.19
C ASP A 266 43.69 -17.11 -0.53
N GLU A 267 42.78 -16.13 -0.64
CA GLU A 267 41.39 -16.20 -0.18
C GLU A 267 40.46 -15.41 -1.10
N ALA A 268 39.17 -15.74 -1.12
CA ALA A 268 38.18 -15.02 -1.91
C ALA A 268 37.81 -13.68 -1.24
N GLY A 269 38.33 -12.58 -1.78
CA GLY A 269 38.00 -11.22 -1.36
C GLY A 269 36.83 -10.58 -2.14
N LEU A 270 36.57 -9.31 -1.84
CA LEU A 270 35.59 -8.43 -2.48
C LEU A 270 36.28 -7.35 -3.34
N LYS A 271 35.50 -6.64 -4.15
CA LYS A 271 35.91 -5.36 -4.74
C LYS A 271 35.31 -4.22 -3.92
N ALA A 272 36.00 -3.85 -2.85
CA ALA A 272 35.47 -2.95 -1.82
C ALA A 272 36.49 -1.88 -1.39
N ASN A 273 37.43 -1.53 -2.25
CA ASN A 273 38.45 -0.52 -1.94
C ASN A 273 37.91 0.91 -2.06
N MET A 274 38.35 1.80 -1.16
CA MET A 274 38.10 3.24 -1.27
C MET A 274 39.02 3.89 -2.32
N THR A 275 38.51 4.87 -3.05
CA THR A 275 39.29 5.63 -4.03
C THR A 275 40.07 6.79 -3.39
N ASP A 276 41.18 7.21 -4.01
CA ASP A 276 41.88 8.44 -3.58
C ASP A 276 40.99 9.68 -3.68
N LEU A 277 39.99 9.67 -4.57
CA LEU A 277 39.03 10.76 -4.67
C LEU A 277 38.19 10.88 -3.39
N GLN A 278 37.61 9.76 -2.93
CA GLN A 278 36.85 9.70 -1.69
C GLN A 278 37.76 9.99 -0.48
N ALA A 279 38.96 9.41 -0.46
CA ALA A 279 39.91 9.60 0.63
C ALA A 279 40.36 11.06 0.77
N ALA A 280 40.66 11.74 -0.35
CA ALA A 280 41.04 13.15 -0.34
C ALA A 280 39.92 14.06 0.22
N ILE A 281 38.65 13.75 -0.10
CA ILE A 281 37.48 14.41 0.50
C ILE A 281 37.43 14.12 2.00
N GLY A 282 37.54 12.84 2.39
CA GLY A 282 37.53 12.40 3.78
C GLY A 282 38.57 13.08 4.66
N ARG A 283 39.83 13.11 4.21
CA ARG A 283 40.93 13.81 4.92
C ARG A 283 40.68 15.29 5.11
N ALA A 284 40.17 15.96 4.08
CA ALA A 284 39.88 17.38 4.15
C ALA A 284 38.71 17.68 5.11
N GLN A 285 37.70 16.81 5.14
CA GLN A 285 36.57 16.96 6.05
C GLN A 285 36.87 16.53 7.49
N LEU A 286 37.78 15.57 7.70
CA LEU A 286 38.12 15.08 9.04
C LEU A 286 38.62 16.21 9.94
N ARG A 287 39.29 17.21 9.34
CA ARG A 287 39.77 18.43 10.01
C ARG A 287 38.66 19.34 10.55
N HIS A 288 37.45 19.21 10.03
CA HIS A 288 36.28 20.00 10.43
C HIS A 288 35.34 19.21 11.34
N LEU A 289 35.63 17.92 11.58
CA LEU A 289 34.72 17.02 12.27
C LEU A 289 34.47 17.49 13.71
N ASP A 290 35.48 17.91 14.45
CA ASP A 290 35.30 18.36 15.84
C ASP A 290 34.37 19.57 15.94
N ASP A 291 34.59 20.60 15.10
CA ASP A 291 33.71 21.78 15.00
C ASP A 291 32.26 21.38 14.67
N TRP A 292 32.09 20.45 13.72
CA TRP A 292 30.77 19.94 13.37
C TRP A 292 30.12 19.15 14.50
N GLN A 293 30.92 18.43 15.28
CA GLN A 293 30.45 17.66 16.43
C GLN A 293 30.04 18.58 17.58
N GLU A 294 30.75 19.67 17.83
CA GLU A 294 30.34 20.74 18.75
C GLU A 294 29.05 21.40 18.28
N ARG A 295 28.96 21.70 16.98
CA ARG A 295 27.75 22.30 16.39
C ARG A 295 26.52 21.40 16.53
N ARG A 296 26.65 20.10 16.25
CA ARG A 296 25.57 19.11 16.45
C ARG A 296 25.17 19.00 17.91
N GLN A 297 26.13 19.07 18.85
CA GLN A 297 25.86 19.06 20.28
C GLN A 297 25.03 20.28 20.71
N ALA A 298 25.40 21.50 20.29
CA ALA A 298 24.65 22.72 20.60
C ALA A 298 23.20 22.68 20.06
N LEU A 299 23.00 22.19 18.83
CA LEU A 299 21.66 22.04 18.25
C LEU A 299 20.83 20.99 18.99
N ALA A 300 21.45 19.89 19.43
CA ALA A 300 20.77 18.85 20.21
C ALA A 300 20.35 19.36 21.60
N GLU A 301 21.16 20.20 22.24
CA GLU A 301 20.81 20.88 23.50
C GLU A 301 19.62 21.83 23.31
N GLN A 302 19.59 22.57 22.20
CA GLN A 302 18.45 23.41 21.85
C GLN A 302 17.17 22.59 21.63
N TYR A 303 17.26 21.45 20.92
CA TYR A 303 16.14 20.51 20.80
C TYR A 303 15.69 20.01 22.18
N ALA A 304 16.62 19.57 23.03
CA ALA A 304 16.30 19.06 24.36
C ALA A 304 15.55 20.11 25.21
N ALA A 305 16.06 21.33 25.28
CA ALA A 305 15.44 22.42 26.03
C ALA A 305 14.05 22.80 25.49
N ALA A 306 13.87 22.82 24.16
CA ALA A 306 12.61 23.21 23.55
C ALA A 306 11.53 22.11 23.62
N LEU A 307 11.94 20.84 23.58
CA LEU A 307 11.02 19.69 23.55
C LEU A 307 10.67 19.17 24.95
N GLU A 308 11.44 19.51 25.99
CA GLU A 308 11.14 19.13 27.39
C GLU A 308 9.71 19.52 27.83
N ALA A 309 9.23 20.67 27.35
CA ALA A 309 7.89 21.18 27.67
C ALA A 309 6.77 20.61 26.79
N VAL A 310 7.07 19.76 25.79
CA VAL A 310 6.09 19.25 24.83
C VAL A 310 5.54 17.89 25.31
N PRO A 311 4.27 17.81 25.75
CA PRO A 311 3.71 16.58 26.29
C PRO A 311 3.73 15.44 25.26
N GLY A 312 4.17 14.26 25.69
CA GLY A 312 4.16 13.06 24.86
C GLY A 312 5.32 12.93 23.87
N LEU A 313 6.30 13.83 23.90
CA LEU A 313 7.60 13.61 23.28
C LEU A 313 8.63 13.26 24.35
N GLU A 314 9.36 12.16 24.15
CA GLU A 314 10.46 11.75 25.03
C GLU A 314 11.75 11.54 24.22
N PRO A 315 12.92 12.03 24.69
CA PRO A 315 14.19 11.66 24.07
C PRO A 315 14.52 10.17 24.34
N LEU A 316 15.35 9.57 23.49
CA LEU A 316 15.98 8.30 23.84
C LEU A 316 17.03 8.49 24.94
N HIS A 317 17.05 7.57 25.91
CA HIS A 317 18.04 7.55 26.97
C HIS A 317 19.39 7.00 26.45
N THR A 318 20.48 7.48 27.04
CA THR A 318 21.83 6.95 26.77
C THR A 318 22.18 5.88 27.80
N THR A 319 22.84 4.81 27.37
CA THR A 319 23.13 3.64 28.21
C THR A 319 24.53 3.65 28.81
N ALA A 320 25.53 4.17 28.07
CA ALA A 320 26.92 4.21 28.53
C ALA A 320 27.39 5.66 28.81
N PRO A 321 28.24 5.86 29.83
CA PRO A 321 28.83 7.16 30.09
C PRO A 321 29.84 7.54 29.00
N GLY A 322 29.82 8.81 28.59
CA GLY A 322 30.74 9.35 27.60
C GLY A 322 30.08 10.36 26.67
N ARG A 323 30.72 10.65 25.54
CA ARG A 323 30.26 11.63 24.56
C ARG A 323 29.38 10.96 23.50
N HIS A 324 28.19 11.51 23.28
CA HIS A 324 27.32 11.12 22.17
C HIS A 324 27.79 11.77 20.86
N ALA A 325 27.88 11.02 19.76
CA ALA A 325 28.33 11.54 18.46
C ALA A 325 27.29 12.42 17.74
N ARG A 326 26.04 12.43 18.21
CA ARG A 326 24.94 13.30 17.73
C ARG A 326 24.71 13.16 16.22
N HIS A 327 24.72 11.92 15.75
CA HIS A 327 24.42 11.64 14.35
C HIS A 327 22.92 11.82 14.05
N LEU A 328 22.06 11.29 14.91
CA LEU A 328 20.61 11.43 14.80
C LEU A 328 20.03 12.11 16.04
N GLN A 329 19.09 13.04 15.83
CA GLN A 329 18.20 13.54 16.88
C GLN A 329 16.92 12.72 16.84
N VAL A 330 16.76 11.77 17.76
CA VAL A 330 15.60 10.87 17.79
C VAL A 330 14.75 11.14 19.02
N VAL A 331 13.44 11.24 18.82
CA VAL A 331 12.44 11.33 19.87
C VAL A 331 11.42 10.20 19.73
N ARG A 332 10.81 9.83 20.85
CA ARG A 332 9.67 8.92 20.94
C ARG A 332 8.40 9.75 20.99
N VAL A 333 7.50 9.51 20.04
CA VAL A 333 6.15 10.06 19.99
C VAL A 333 5.25 9.08 20.73
N LEU A 334 4.87 9.43 21.95
CA LEU A 334 4.01 8.61 22.79
C LEU A 334 2.53 8.88 22.47
N ASP A 335 1.66 7.95 22.88
CA ASP A 335 0.20 8.11 22.76
C ASP A 335 -0.31 9.41 23.41
N SER A 336 0.36 9.89 24.46
CA SER A 336 0.04 11.13 25.15
C SER A 336 0.32 12.40 24.32
N TYR A 337 1.04 12.31 23.21
CA TYR A 337 1.25 13.42 22.27
C TYR A 337 -0.05 13.80 21.53
N GLY A 338 -0.95 12.84 21.37
CA GLY A 338 -2.28 13.02 20.77
C GLY A 338 -2.33 12.92 19.24
N THR A 339 -1.19 12.79 18.57
CA THR A 339 -1.06 12.53 17.13
C THR A 339 -0.15 11.31 16.93
N GLY A 340 -0.50 10.36 16.06
CA GLY A 340 0.36 9.21 15.78
C GLY A 340 1.66 9.61 15.09
N ARG A 341 2.74 8.81 15.25
CA ARG A 341 4.07 9.12 14.66
C ARG A 341 4.01 9.31 13.14
N ASP A 342 3.35 8.41 12.42
CA ASP A 342 3.28 8.48 10.94
C ASP A 342 2.49 9.71 10.46
N GLU A 343 1.36 10.02 11.11
CA GLU A 343 0.59 11.25 10.84
C GLU A 343 1.42 12.52 11.15
N LEU A 344 2.22 12.49 12.22
CA LEU A 344 3.11 13.60 12.55
C LEU A 344 4.21 13.79 11.49
N VAL A 345 4.75 12.71 10.92
CA VAL A 345 5.71 12.75 9.81
C VAL A 345 5.08 13.43 8.59
N GLU A 346 3.86 13.04 8.21
CA GLU A 346 3.12 13.64 7.09
C GLU A 346 2.88 15.14 7.30
N ARG A 347 2.41 15.53 8.49
CA ARG A 347 2.18 16.94 8.84
C ARG A 347 3.45 17.78 8.82
N LEU A 348 4.57 17.24 9.31
CA LEU A 348 5.85 17.94 9.25
C LEU A 348 6.32 18.09 7.80
N ALA A 349 6.10 17.08 6.95
CA ALA A 349 6.44 17.12 5.54
C ALA A 349 5.63 18.18 4.77
N GLU A 350 4.32 18.30 5.03
CA GLU A 350 3.47 19.38 4.48
C GLU A 350 3.96 20.78 4.85
N GLN A 351 4.66 20.89 5.98
CA GLN A 351 5.28 22.14 6.45
C GLN A 351 6.74 22.29 5.97
N GLY A 352 7.19 21.50 4.99
CA GLY A 352 8.55 21.55 4.44
C GLY A 352 9.62 21.02 5.40
N ILE A 353 9.26 20.25 6.44
CA ILE A 353 10.21 19.69 7.41
C ILE A 353 10.44 18.21 7.10
N GLY A 354 11.64 17.89 6.61
CA GLY A 354 12.07 16.52 6.39
C GLY A 354 12.29 15.79 7.70
N THR A 355 11.71 14.61 7.84
CA THR A 355 11.94 13.70 8.97
C THR A 355 12.26 12.30 8.47
N SER A 356 12.64 11.40 9.37
CA SER A 356 12.89 10.01 9.03
C SER A 356 12.60 9.08 10.21
N VAL A 357 12.67 7.77 9.97
CA VAL A 357 12.49 6.73 10.97
C VAL A 357 13.68 5.77 10.91
N HIS A 358 14.48 5.79 11.96
CA HIS A 358 15.59 4.86 12.16
C HIS A 358 15.15 3.99 13.32
N PHE A 359 14.91 2.69 13.17
CA PHE A 359 14.79 1.92 11.92
C PHE A 359 13.51 1.08 11.92
N ILE A 360 13.10 0.57 10.76
CA ILE A 360 12.16 -0.54 10.71
C ILE A 360 12.87 -1.78 11.29
N PRO A 361 12.32 -2.45 12.32
CA PRO A 361 12.93 -3.64 12.89
C PRO A 361 13.13 -4.74 11.84
N LEU A 362 14.26 -5.44 11.88
CA LEU A 362 14.61 -6.44 10.87
C LEU A 362 13.53 -7.54 10.75
N HIS A 363 12.93 -7.99 11.86
CA HIS A 363 11.88 -9.03 11.83
C HIS A 363 10.55 -8.57 11.21
N HIS A 364 10.35 -7.27 11.01
CA HIS A 364 9.20 -6.75 10.24
C HIS A 364 9.40 -6.96 8.75
N MET A 365 10.65 -7.09 8.28
CA MET A 365 10.96 -7.30 6.88
C MET A 365 10.91 -8.81 6.53
N PRO A 366 10.15 -9.23 5.49
CA PRO A 366 9.96 -10.66 5.18
C PRO A 366 11.24 -11.44 4.91
N TYR A 367 12.28 -10.78 4.38
CA TYR A 367 13.57 -11.42 4.11
C TYR A 367 14.29 -11.83 5.41
N PHE A 368 14.52 -10.89 6.33
CA PHE A 368 15.22 -11.17 7.59
C PHE A 368 14.40 -12.01 8.55
N ARG A 369 13.07 -11.98 8.49
CA ARG A 369 12.22 -12.92 9.24
C ARG A 369 12.53 -14.39 8.90
N ARG A 370 12.90 -14.69 7.65
CA ARG A 370 13.27 -16.03 7.19
C ARG A 370 14.76 -16.32 7.36
N ALA A 371 15.60 -15.31 7.15
CA ALA A 371 17.06 -15.46 7.14
C ALA A 371 17.70 -15.47 8.54
N SER A 372 17.02 -14.92 9.55
CA SER A 372 17.54 -14.77 10.92
C SER A 372 16.92 -15.75 11.91
N ILE A 373 17.62 -16.01 13.02
CA ILE A 373 17.05 -16.66 14.20
C ILE A 373 16.36 -15.58 15.04
N ILE A 374 15.12 -15.83 15.45
CA ILE A 374 14.33 -14.95 16.32
C ILE A 374 14.06 -15.71 17.64
N PRO A 375 14.32 -15.11 18.81
CA PRO A 375 14.01 -15.74 20.09
C PRO A 375 12.53 -16.11 20.20
N ALA A 376 12.21 -17.20 20.92
CA ALA A 376 10.83 -17.69 21.05
C ALA A 376 9.88 -16.65 21.70
N GLY A 377 10.40 -15.77 22.56
CA GLY A 377 9.67 -14.66 23.17
C GLY A 377 9.38 -13.48 22.24
N GLY A 378 9.83 -13.54 20.97
CA GLY A 378 9.74 -12.43 20.04
C GLY A 378 10.72 -11.30 20.35
N LEU A 379 10.41 -10.11 19.84
CA LEU A 379 11.22 -8.89 19.98
C LEU A 379 10.32 -7.70 20.39
N PRO A 380 9.59 -7.81 21.53
CA PRO A 380 8.56 -6.85 21.93
C PRO A 380 9.10 -5.44 22.18
N GLY A 381 10.38 -5.31 22.58
CA GLY A 381 10.99 -4.01 22.81
C GLY A 381 11.13 -3.21 21.50
N ALA A 382 11.63 -3.85 20.45
CA ALA A 382 11.66 -3.29 19.11
C ALA A 382 10.24 -3.01 18.55
N ASP A 383 9.28 -3.92 18.78
CA ASP A 383 7.88 -3.75 18.36
C ASP A 383 7.19 -2.57 19.04
N THR A 384 7.52 -2.33 20.31
CA THR A 384 6.99 -1.20 21.09
C THR A 384 7.62 0.12 20.65
N LEU A 385 8.92 0.11 20.41
CA LEU A 385 9.66 1.33 20.11
C LEU A 385 9.43 1.82 18.68
N PHE A 386 9.44 0.93 17.69
CA PHE A 386 9.32 1.29 16.27
C PHE A 386 8.18 2.27 15.93
N PRO A 387 6.92 2.07 16.36
CA PRO A 387 5.85 3.01 16.05
C PRO A 387 6.00 4.38 16.74
N GLN A 388 6.92 4.52 17.69
CA GLN A 388 7.17 5.77 18.42
C GLN A 388 8.34 6.57 17.83
N LEU A 389 9.23 5.97 17.02
CA LEU A 389 10.49 6.59 16.61
C LEU A 389 10.32 7.73 15.59
N LEU A 390 10.72 8.96 15.92
CA LEU A 390 10.80 10.07 14.97
C LEU A 390 12.22 10.65 14.97
N SER A 391 12.87 10.64 13.82
CA SER A 391 14.19 11.27 13.62
C SER A 391 14.00 12.67 13.05
N LEU A 392 14.46 13.67 13.80
CA LEU A 392 14.43 15.08 13.45
C LEU A 392 15.70 15.49 12.67
N PRO A 393 15.65 16.55 11.86
CA PRO A 393 16.83 17.11 11.20
C PRO A 393 17.96 17.39 12.18
N LEU A 394 19.16 16.89 11.88
CA LEU A 394 20.37 17.23 12.63
C LEU A 394 21.60 17.13 11.73
N TYR A 395 22.15 18.28 11.35
CA TYR A 395 23.39 18.40 10.57
C TYR A 395 24.09 19.74 10.88
N PRO A 396 25.41 19.87 10.66
CA PRO A 396 26.19 21.00 11.17
C PRO A 396 25.71 22.37 10.65
N HIS A 397 25.23 22.42 9.41
CA HIS A 397 24.75 23.65 8.78
C HIS A 397 23.27 23.95 9.04
N LEU A 398 22.60 23.16 9.90
CA LEU A 398 21.24 23.48 10.34
C LEU A 398 21.28 24.73 11.22
N THR A 399 20.36 25.67 10.98
CA THR A 399 20.30 26.94 11.73
C THR A 399 19.44 26.78 12.98
N GLU A 400 19.72 27.57 14.02
CA GLU A 400 18.96 27.64 15.27
C GLU A 400 17.51 28.05 15.01
N ARG A 401 17.27 28.88 13.99
CA ARG A 401 15.94 29.24 13.51
C ARG A 401 15.19 28.03 12.94
N SER A 402 15.88 27.17 12.19
CA SER A 402 15.29 25.92 11.67
C SER A 402 14.94 24.96 12.80
N VAL A 403 15.83 24.79 13.78
CA VAL A 403 15.53 24.01 15.01
C VAL A 403 14.32 24.58 15.74
N SER A 404 14.29 25.90 15.95
CA SER A 404 13.15 26.57 16.60
C SER A 404 11.84 26.37 15.84
N ARG A 405 11.88 26.39 14.51
CA ARG A 405 10.71 26.11 13.66
C ARG A 405 10.26 24.65 13.80
N VAL A 406 11.17 23.69 13.77
CA VAL A 406 10.85 22.26 13.97
C VAL A 406 10.18 22.07 15.33
N CYS A 407 10.78 22.62 16.41
CA CYS A 407 10.21 22.57 17.75
C CYS A 407 8.83 23.25 17.81
N ALA A 408 8.67 24.42 17.20
CA ALA A 408 7.39 25.14 17.19
C ALA A 408 6.28 24.34 16.48
N GLN A 409 6.58 23.65 15.38
CA GLN A 409 5.59 22.78 14.72
C GLN A 409 5.28 21.55 15.57
N LEU A 410 6.29 20.92 16.19
CA LEU A 410 6.08 19.84 17.15
C LEU A 410 5.22 20.29 18.34
N SER A 411 5.41 21.48 18.88
CA SER A 411 4.57 22.02 19.95
C SER A 411 3.15 22.36 19.48
N ARG A 412 2.97 22.85 18.25
CA ARG A 412 1.63 23.14 17.68
C ARG A 412 0.81 21.89 17.43
N HIS A 413 1.47 20.81 17.01
CA HIS A 413 0.81 19.52 16.79
C HIS A 413 0.66 18.70 18.07
N ALA A 414 1.36 19.06 19.14
CA ALA A 414 1.11 18.52 20.47
C ALA A 414 -0.28 18.98 20.94
N ALA A 415 -1.14 18.02 21.25
CA ALA A 415 -2.49 18.35 21.71
C ALA A 415 -2.42 19.02 23.10
N GLY A 416 -2.80 20.30 23.19
CA GLY A 416 -3.39 20.82 24.42
C GLY A 416 -4.63 20.01 24.75
N SER A 417 -4.52 19.08 25.71
CA SER A 417 -5.61 18.23 26.25
C SER A 417 -6.79 17.99 25.30
N ARG A 418 -6.55 17.37 24.13
CA ARG A 418 -7.64 16.82 23.32
C ARG A 418 -7.78 15.35 23.66
N ARG A 419 -8.99 14.96 24.07
CA ARG A 419 -9.40 13.58 24.33
C ARG A 419 -8.99 12.65 23.16
N PRO A 420 -8.77 11.35 23.43
CA PRO A 420 -8.42 10.36 22.41
C PRO A 420 -9.34 10.51 21.20
N THR A 421 -8.76 10.53 20.01
CA THR A 421 -9.42 10.87 18.74
C THR A 421 -10.36 9.79 18.21
N GLY A 422 -10.95 8.98 19.10
CA GLY A 422 -12.01 8.04 18.77
C GLY A 422 -13.04 7.90 19.88
N LEU A 423 -14.30 7.71 19.51
CA LEU A 423 -15.40 7.45 20.45
C LEU A 423 -15.07 6.18 21.23
N ARG A 424 -15.13 6.23 22.56
CA ARG A 424 -14.93 5.03 23.40
C ARG A 424 -15.99 3.99 23.06
N THR A 425 -15.57 2.81 22.62
CA THR A 425 -16.45 1.86 21.93
C THR A 425 -16.51 0.52 22.66
N LEU A 426 -17.71 0.07 23.03
CA LEU A 426 -17.93 -1.29 23.50
C LEU A 426 -18.22 -2.22 22.33
N VAL A 427 -17.63 -3.42 22.33
CA VAL A 427 -17.84 -4.43 21.29
C VAL A 427 -18.69 -5.57 21.85
N ILE A 428 -19.86 -5.82 21.27
CA ILE A 428 -20.75 -6.91 21.65
C ILE A 428 -20.32 -8.16 20.88
N GLY A 429 -19.91 -9.19 21.61
CA GLY A 429 -19.33 -10.43 21.09
C GLY A 429 -17.81 -10.44 21.18
N ALA A 430 -17.25 -11.30 22.02
CA ALA A 430 -15.82 -11.60 22.14
C ALA A 430 -15.40 -12.82 21.30
N GLY A 431 -16.24 -13.26 20.35
CA GLY A 431 -15.91 -14.30 19.36
C GLY A 431 -14.94 -13.79 18.28
N GLU A 432 -14.64 -14.64 17.29
CA GLU A 432 -13.67 -14.31 16.23
C GLU A 432 -13.98 -13.01 15.47
N ALA A 433 -15.25 -12.74 15.17
CA ALA A 433 -15.68 -11.50 14.51
C ALA A 433 -15.41 -10.24 15.36
N GLY A 434 -15.75 -10.27 16.65
CA GLY A 434 -15.45 -9.16 17.56
C GLY A 434 -13.96 -8.97 17.83
N ARG A 435 -13.18 -10.05 17.87
CA ARG A 435 -11.72 -10.00 17.99
C ARG A 435 -11.04 -9.45 16.74
N ALA A 436 -11.55 -9.76 15.56
CA ALA A 436 -11.10 -9.17 14.31
C ALA A 436 -11.41 -7.67 14.30
N LEU A 437 -12.66 -7.29 14.55
CA LEU A 437 -13.08 -5.90 14.61
C LEU A 437 -12.27 -5.08 15.63
N ALA A 438 -12.10 -5.56 16.86
CA ALA A 438 -11.35 -4.83 17.87
C ALA A 438 -9.87 -4.65 17.49
N ARG A 439 -9.26 -5.62 16.80
CA ARG A 439 -7.92 -5.48 16.24
C ARG A 439 -7.88 -4.45 15.12
N ASP A 440 -8.87 -4.44 14.24
CA ASP A 440 -8.92 -3.51 13.12
C ASP A 440 -9.16 -2.07 13.59
N LEU A 441 -10.03 -1.88 14.59
CA LEU A 441 -10.26 -0.59 15.26
C LEU A 441 -9.01 -0.10 16.00
N ALA A 442 -8.26 -1.01 16.65
CA ALA A 442 -7.01 -0.65 17.32
C ALA A 442 -5.87 -0.32 16.34
N ARG A 443 -5.87 -0.93 15.15
CA ARG A 443 -4.84 -0.72 14.11
C ARG A 443 -5.13 0.47 13.20
N THR A 444 -6.36 0.96 13.17
CA THR A 444 -6.80 1.99 12.23
C THR A 444 -7.49 3.14 13.00
N PRO A 445 -6.71 4.06 13.61
CA PRO A 445 -7.25 5.20 14.36
C PRO A 445 -8.20 6.09 13.54
N GLN A 446 -8.07 6.05 12.21
CA GLN A 446 -8.88 6.77 11.22
C GLN A 446 -10.37 6.42 11.28
N TYR A 447 -10.78 5.28 11.86
CA TYR A 447 -12.20 4.97 12.09
C TYR A 447 -12.87 5.85 13.16
N GLY A 448 -12.08 6.56 13.98
CA GLY A 448 -12.61 7.41 15.05
C GLY A 448 -13.37 6.62 16.12
N LEU A 449 -12.99 5.36 16.36
CA LEU A 449 -13.60 4.45 17.32
C LEU A 449 -12.50 3.73 18.12
N GLN A 450 -12.55 3.80 19.45
CA GLN A 450 -11.54 3.20 20.33
C GLN A 450 -12.17 2.07 21.16
N PRO A 451 -11.83 0.79 20.93
CA PRO A 451 -12.44 -0.31 21.66
C PRO A 451 -11.98 -0.33 23.13
N VAL A 452 -12.93 -0.36 24.07
CA VAL A 452 -12.66 -0.32 25.53
C VAL A 452 -12.94 -1.64 26.26
N GLY A 453 -13.60 -2.59 25.62
CA GLY A 453 -13.91 -3.91 26.18
C GLY A 453 -15.04 -4.63 25.45
N PHE A 454 -15.22 -5.91 25.78
CA PHE A 454 -16.23 -6.78 25.19
C PHE A 454 -17.41 -7.06 26.13
N LEU A 455 -18.58 -7.33 25.58
CA LEU A 455 -19.70 -7.99 26.28
C LEU A 455 -20.03 -9.31 25.56
N ASP A 456 -20.04 -10.43 26.28
CA ASP A 456 -20.31 -11.75 25.70
C ASP A 456 -21.02 -12.65 26.73
N ASP A 457 -22.07 -13.35 26.30
CA ASP A 457 -22.85 -14.22 27.18
C ASP A 457 -22.18 -15.57 27.46
N ASP A 458 -21.14 -15.94 26.69
CA ASP A 458 -20.40 -17.17 26.86
C ASP A 458 -19.65 -17.20 28.22
N PRO A 459 -20.01 -18.11 29.16
CA PRO A 459 -19.36 -18.22 30.46
C PRO A 459 -17.88 -18.59 30.39
N ALA A 460 -17.41 -19.23 29.30
CA ALA A 460 -15.99 -19.56 29.13
C ALA A 460 -15.15 -18.30 28.86
N LYS A 461 -15.63 -17.40 27.99
CA LYS A 461 -14.93 -16.16 27.65
C LYS A 461 -14.92 -15.15 28.80
N ARG A 462 -15.98 -15.10 29.60
CA ARG A 462 -16.02 -14.29 30.82
C ARG A 462 -15.03 -14.78 31.87
N ARG A 463 -14.84 -16.09 32.03
CA ARG A 463 -13.85 -16.67 32.95
C ARG A 463 -12.41 -16.41 32.53
N ALA A 464 -12.15 -16.21 31.24
CA ALA A 464 -10.83 -15.83 30.74
C ALA A 464 -10.43 -14.39 31.13
N GLY A 465 -11.38 -13.54 31.52
CA GLY A 465 -11.16 -12.17 32.01
C GLY A 465 -10.76 -11.13 30.95
N SER A 466 -9.99 -11.55 29.95
CA SER A 466 -9.61 -10.73 28.79
C SER A 466 -9.52 -11.56 27.52
N VAL A 467 -9.84 -10.95 26.38
CA VAL A 467 -9.76 -11.56 25.05
C VAL A 467 -9.06 -10.59 24.12
N GLY A 468 -7.93 -11.01 23.53
CA GLY A 468 -7.18 -10.16 22.58
C GLY A 468 -6.64 -8.86 23.20
N GLY A 469 -6.34 -8.85 24.50
CA GLY A 469 -5.81 -7.68 25.22
C GLY A 469 -6.86 -6.72 25.78
N LEU A 470 -8.16 -6.94 25.52
CA LEU A 470 -9.27 -6.15 26.07
C LEU A 470 -10.08 -6.96 27.08
N PRO A 471 -10.63 -6.33 28.14
CA PRO A 471 -11.40 -7.02 29.16
C PRO A 471 -12.77 -7.47 28.63
N VAL A 472 -13.28 -8.59 29.14
CA VAL A 472 -14.69 -8.98 28.97
C VAL A 472 -15.48 -8.46 30.16
N LEU A 473 -16.26 -7.41 29.93
CA LEU A 473 -16.84 -6.55 30.96
C LEU A 473 -18.17 -7.04 31.52
N GLY A 474 -18.77 -8.07 30.91
CA GLY A 474 -20.05 -8.62 31.33
C GLY A 474 -20.79 -9.34 30.22
N THR A 475 -22.08 -9.52 30.43
CA THR A 475 -23.06 -10.09 29.49
C THR A 475 -23.71 -9.01 28.65
N LEU A 476 -24.53 -9.40 27.67
CA LEU A 476 -25.31 -8.45 26.88
C LEU A 476 -26.34 -7.69 27.74
N GLU A 477 -26.79 -8.25 28.86
CA GLU A 477 -27.70 -7.56 29.80
C GLU A 477 -27.01 -6.39 30.52
N ASP A 478 -25.69 -6.45 30.65
CA ASP A 478 -24.88 -5.44 31.32
C ASP A 478 -24.59 -4.21 30.43
N THR A 479 -25.13 -4.15 29.21
CA THR A 479 -24.80 -3.11 28.21
C THR A 479 -24.94 -1.69 28.77
N GLY A 480 -26.06 -1.34 29.40
CA GLY A 480 -26.27 0.02 29.92
C GLY A 480 -25.31 0.37 31.07
N THR A 481 -25.05 -0.59 31.96
CA THR A 481 -24.12 -0.44 33.08
C THR A 481 -22.68 -0.30 32.58
N ALA A 482 -22.28 -1.11 31.59
CA ALA A 482 -20.96 -1.06 30.98
C ALA A 482 -20.73 0.25 30.21
N VAL A 483 -21.73 0.74 29.47
CA VAL A 483 -21.68 2.05 28.80
C VAL A 483 -21.41 3.15 29.83
N SER A 484 -22.13 3.14 30.95
CA SER A 484 -22.03 4.15 32.00
C SER A 484 -20.69 4.10 32.74
N LEU A 485 -20.29 2.92 33.22
CA LEU A 485 -19.05 2.72 33.99
C LEU A 485 -17.80 3.00 33.16
N HIS A 486 -17.79 2.56 31.90
CA HIS A 486 -16.63 2.68 31.03
C HIS A 486 -16.69 3.94 30.14
N ARG A 487 -17.70 4.81 30.35
CA ARG A 487 -17.93 6.03 29.56
C ARG A 487 -17.86 5.75 28.06
N ALA A 488 -18.54 4.70 27.62
CA ALA A 488 -18.58 4.35 26.19
C ALA A 488 -19.48 5.34 25.46
N GLU A 489 -18.99 5.87 24.36
CA GLU A 489 -19.69 6.81 23.47
C GLU A 489 -20.28 6.09 22.25
N ALA A 490 -19.79 4.88 21.96
CA ALA A 490 -20.30 4.00 20.91
C ALA A 490 -20.42 2.54 21.37
N VAL A 491 -21.34 1.80 20.75
CA VAL A 491 -21.49 0.34 20.89
C VAL A 491 -21.53 -0.28 19.50
N ILE A 492 -20.71 -1.30 19.25
CA ILE A 492 -20.70 -2.05 17.98
C ILE A 492 -21.04 -3.50 18.25
N VAL A 493 -21.93 -4.05 17.44
CA VAL A 493 -22.35 -5.44 17.53
C VAL A 493 -21.58 -6.31 16.55
N ALA A 494 -20.76 -7.22 17.07
CA ALA A 494 -19.90 -8.13 16.34
C ALA A 494 -20.23 -9.62 16.65
N VAL A 495 -21.52 -9.93 16.75
CA VAL A 495 -22.05 -11.30 16.86
C VAL A 495 -22.84 -11.62 15.58
N PRO A 496 -22.24 -12.33 14.61
CA PRO A 496 -22.95 -12.81 13.44
C PRO A 496 -24.15 -13.67 13.85
N GLY A 497 -25.35 -13.35 13.37
CA GLY A 497 -26.57 -14.08 13.70
C GLY A 497 -27.22 -13.72 15.05
N LEU A 498 -26.87 -12.60 15.69
CA LEU A 498 -27.56 -12.13 16.89
C LEU A 498 -29.06 -11.91 16.61
N ALA A 499 -29.92 -12.55 17.40
CA ALA A 499 -31.37 -12.46 17.21
C ALA A 499 -31.87 -10.98 17.23
N PRO A 500 -32.78 -10.57 16.32
CA PRO A 500 -33.25 -9.18 16.22
C PRO A 500 -33.87 -8.62 17.51
N THR A 501 -34.44 -9.48 18.35
CA THR A 501 -34.96 -9.12 19.68
C THR A 501 -33.85 -8.74 20.65
N ARG A 502 -32.76 -9.52 20.69
CA ARG A 502 -31.59 -9.24 21.53
C ARG A 502 -30.80 -8.03 21.05
N PHE A 503 -30.65 -7.84 19.74
CA PHE A 503 -30.05 -6.64 19.18
C PHE A 503 -30.80 -5.38 19.65
N ARG A 504 -32.13 -5.36 19.53
CA ARG A 504 -32.96 -4.24 19.99
C ARG A 504 -32.84 -3.98 21.48
N GLN A 505 -32.67 -5.03 22.30
CA GLN A 505 -32.46 -4.90 23.73
C GLN A 505 -31.12 -4.22 24.06
N VAL A 506 -30.03 -4.68 23.43
CA VAL A 506 -28.69 -4.08 23.56
C VAL A 506 -28.68 -2.64 23.06
N ALA A 507 -29.29 -2.38 21.90
CA ALA A 507 -29.36 -1.04 21.33
C ALA A 507 -30.11 -0.06 22.23
N ARG A 508 -31.31 -0.45 22.73
CA ARG A 508 -32.07 0.37 23.68
C ARG A 508 -31.31 0.62 24.98
N ALA A 509 -30.61 -0.39 25.51
CA ALA A 509 -29.82 -0.25 26.73
C ALA A 509 -28.62 0.70 26.54
N ALA A 510 -27.97 0.64 25.38
CA ALA A 510 -26.87 1.54 25.02
C ALA A 510 -27.34 2.98 24.81
N GLU A 511 -28.45 3.18 24.09
CA GLU A 511 -29.04 4.50 23.84
C GLU A 511 -29.55 5.15 25.12
N ALA A 512 -30.23 4.39 25.99
CA ALA A 512 -30.70 4.87 27.29
C ALA A 512 -29.54 5.31 28.20
N ALA A 513 -28.35 4.75 28.00
CA ALA A 513 -27.12 5.11 28.71
C ALA A 513 -26.27 6.17 27.98
N GLY A 514 -26.74 6.71 26.85
CA GLY A 514 -26.12 7.83 26.14
C GLY A 514 -25.08 7.47 25.08
N ALA A 515 -24.92 6.18 24.72
CA ALA A 515 -24.01 5.74 23.67
C ALA A 515 -24.70 5.63 22.30
N ARG A 516 -23.97 5.89 21.22
CA ARG A 516 -24.43 5.69 19.84
C ARG A 516 -24.22 4.22 19.43
N VAL A 517 -25.26 3.56 18.93
CA VAL A 517 -25.12 2.19 18.41
C VAL A 517 -24.71 2.26 16.94
N ARG A 518 -23.56 1.68 16.58
CA ARG A 518 -23.05 1.64 15.19
C ARG A 518 -23.00 0.19 14.68
N TYR A 519 -23.33 0.02 13.40
CA TYR A 519 -23.14 -1.21 12.65
C TYR A 519 -21.93 -1.01 11.74
N LEU A 520 -20.91 -1.86 11.83
CA LEU A 520 -19.82 -1.92 10.85
C LEU A 520 -20.01 -3.21 10.05
N PRO A 521 -20.51 -3.16 8.81
CA PRO A 521 -20.35 -4.28 7.90
C PRO A 521 -18.85 -4.41 7.60
N SER A 522 -18.27 -5.57 7.89
CA SER A 522 -16.90 -5.89 7.51
C SER A 522 -16.80 -5.90 5.99
N PHE A 523 -16.07 -4.95 5.37
CA PHE A 523 -15.40 -5.08 4.06
C PHE A 523 -14.97 -3.74 3.40
N ILE A 524 -15.65 -2.61 3.64
CA ILE A 524 -15.40 -1.30 2.96
C ILE A 524 -13.97 -0.73 3.17
N ALA A 525 -13.28 -1.15 4.22
CA ALA A 525 -11.93 -0.69 4.54
C ALA A 525 -10.83 -1.17 3.55
N ALA A 526 -11.10 -2.22 2.76
CA ALA A 526 -10.13 -2.75 1.80
C ALA A 526 -10.13 -1.98 0.47
N LEU A 527 -11.15 -1.15 0.19
CA LEU A 527 -11.48 -0.73 -1.17
C LEU A 527 -10.89 0.62 -1.65
N ARG A 528 -9.99 1.26 -0.89
CA ARG A 528 -9.44 2.58 -1.28
C ARG A 528 -7.92 2.59 -1.18
N ARG A 529 -7.26 1.92 -2.14
CA ARG A 529 -5.79 1.93 -2.27
C ARG A 529 -5.23 2.63 -3.51
N ASP A 530 -6.05 3.15 -4.42
CA ASP A 530 -5.54 3.80 -5.64
C ASP A 530 -5.96 5.27 -5.86
N VAL A 531 -6.58 5.93 -4.88
CA VAL A 531 -6.66 7.40 -4.83
C VAL A 531 -6.70 7.80 -3.35
N VAL A 532 -5.54 8.04 -2.74
CA VAL A 532 -5.46 8.66 -1.41
C VAL A 532 -4.31 9.67 -1.40
N GLY A 533 -4.57 10.79 -2.07
CA GLY A 533 -4.09 12.11 -1.69
C GLY A 533 -5.32 13.00 -1.75
N ASP A 534 -5.57 13.74 -0.68
CA ASP A 534 -6.75 14.55 -0.35
C ASP A 534 -8.01 13.86 0.23
N ASP A 535 -8.25 14.23 1.49
CA ASP A 535 -9.53 14.40 2.19
C ASP A 535 -10.70 13.50 1.73
N MET A 536 -10.60 12.19 1.96
CA MET A 536 -11.74 11.31 1.82
C MET A 536 -12.55 11.22 3.11
N ARG A 537 -13.25 12.32 3.40
CA ARG A 537 -14.51 12.24 4.14
C ARG A 537 -15.37 11.17 3.47
N GLU A 538 -15.99 10.32 4.28
CA GLU A 538 -16.99 9.38 3.84
C GLU A 538 -18.02 10.15 3.03
N LEU A 539 -17.95 10.01 1.71
CA LEU A 539 -18.80 10.72 0.78
C LEU A 539 -20.22 10.26 1.11
N ASP A 540 -21.06 11.13 1.65
CA ASP A 540 -22.43 10.76 1.97
C ASP A 540 -23.20 10.59 0.64
N VAL A 541 -23.13 9.38 0.09
CA VAL A 541 -23.80 9.00 -1.16
C VAL A 541 -25.31 9.27 -1.06
N ARG A 542 -25.88 9.29 0.16
CA ARG A 542 -27.29 9.62 0.40
C ARG A 542 -27.58 11.10 0.14
N ALA A 543 -26.66 11.99 0.54
CA ALA A 543 -26.75 13.41 0.25
C ALA A 543 -26.58 13.71 -1.26
N LEU A 544 -25.85 12.85 -1.99
CA LEU A 544 -25.60 13.01 -3.43
C LEU A 544 -26.74 12.49 -4.32
N ILE A 545 -27.32 11.33 -4.01
CA ILE A 545 -28.44 10.75 -4.78
C ILE A 545 -29.79 11.30 -4.28
N GLY A 546 -29.84 11.85 -3.06
CA GLY A 546 -31.07 12.39 -2.45
C GLY A 546 -32.01 11.32 -1.89
N ARG A 547 -31.54 10.08 -1.73
CA ARG A 547 -32.28 8.96 -1.12
C ARG A 547 -31.37 8.07 -0.27
N ALA A 548 -31.97 7.35 0.67
CA ALA A 548 -31.25 6.32 1.42
C ALA A 548 -30.93 5.13 0.51
N GLU A 549 -29.74 4.57 0.70
CA GLU A 549 -29.36 3.29 0.12
C GLU A 549 -30.29 2.17 0.62
N MET A 550 -30.73 1.31 -0.30
CA MET A 550 -31.57 0.17 0.05
C MET A 550 -30.71 -1.05 0.36
N HIS A 551 -30.97 -1.70 1.50
CA HIS A 551 -30.41 -3.03 1.74
C HIS A 551 -31.20 -4.05 0.93
N VAL A 552 -30.59 -4.57 -0.13
CA VAL A 552 -31.29 -5.41 -1.10
C VAL A 552 -31.18 -6.90 -0.74
N VAL A 553 -30.11 -7.33 -0.07
CA VAL A 553 -29.85 -8.76 0.13
C VAL A 553 -30.63 -9.34 1.32
N SER A 554 -31.42 -10.36 1.02
CA SER A 554 -32.18 -11.19 1.95
C SER A 554 -31.34 -12.38 2.46
N PRO A 555 -31.64 -12.91 3.65
CA PRO A 555 -31.06 -14.18 4.11
C PRO A 555 -31.25 -15.34 3.12
N GLU A 556 -32.34 -15.33 2.35
CA GLU A 556 -32.71 -16.35 1.38
C GLU A 556 -31.82 -16.33 0.13
N ALA A 557 -31.29 -15.17 -0.28
CA ALA A 557 -30.29 -15.09 -1.34
C ALA A 557 -29.01 -15.83 -0.98
N GLY A 558 -28.58 -15.77 0.29
CA GLY A 558 -27.44 -16.55 0.78
C GLY A 558 -27.63 -18.06 0.62
N ALA A 559 -28.84 -18.57 0.81
CA ALA A 559 -29.16 -20.00 0.64
C ALA A 559 -29.05 -20.48 -0.82
N THR A 560 -29.18 -19.57 -1.79
CA THR A 560 -29.00 -19.88 -3.22
C THR A 560 -27.52 -20.11 -3.57
N ILE A 561 -26.60 -19.58 -2.75
CA ILE A 561 -25.15 -19.58 -2.97
C ILE A 561 -24.43 -20.60 -2.06
N ALA A 562 -24.87 -20.71 -0.81
CA ALA A 562 -24.24 -21.55 0.20
C ALA A 562 -24.08 -23.00 -0.28
N GLY A 563 -22.86 -23.53 -0.21
CA GLY A 563 -22.51 -24.89 -0.64
C GLY A 563 -22.55 -25.14 -2.15
N ARG A 564 -22.84 -24.14 -2.99
CA ARG A 564 -22.89 -24.29 -4.46
C ARG A 564 -21.55 -23.97 -5.13
N ARG A 565 -21.33 -24.54 -6.31
CA ARG A 565 -20.25 -24.12 -7.21
C ARG A 565 -20.68 -22.88 -7.97
N VAL A 566 -20.02 -21.75 -7.72
CA VAL A 566 -20.38 -20.45 -8.30
C VAL A 566 -19.30 -19.99 -9.27
N LEU A 567 -19.70 -19.50 -10.45
CA LEU A 567 -18.80 -18.90 -11.44
C LEU A 567 -19.17 -17.43 -11.63
N VAL A 568 -18.21 -16.53 -11.44
CA VAL A 568 -18.35 -15.10 -11.77
C VAL A 568 -17.47 -14.81 -12.99
N THR A 569 -18.09 -14.39 -14.09
CA THR A 569 -17.33 -13.92 -15.28
C THR A 569 -17.15 -12.40 -15.22
N GLY A 570 -16.04 -11.88 -15.73
CA GLY A 570 -15.68 -10.48 -15.55
C GLY A 570 -15.32 -10.20 -14.09
N ALA A 571 -14.80 -11.22 -13.39
CA ALA A 571 -14.53 -11.19 -11.96
C ALA A 571 -13.57 -10.05 -11.59
N GLY A 572 -12.64 -9.71 -12.47
CA GLY A 572 -11.67 -8.64 -12.25
C GLY A 572 -12.24 -7.22 -12.33
N GLY A 573 -13.42 -7.03 -12.92
CA GLY A 573 -14.08 -5.72 -13.02
C GLY A 573 -14.75 -5.28 -11.71
N SER A 574 -15.07 -3.98 -11.56
CA SER A 574 -15.58 -3.43 -10.27
C SER A 574 -16.80 -4.15 -9.69
N ILE A 575 -17.78 -4.51 -10.52
CA ILE A 575 -18.97 -5.26 -10.06
C ILE A 575 -18.61 -6.73 -9.82
N GLY A 576 -17.82 -7.31 -10.72
CA GLY A 576 -17.41 -8.71 -10.60
C GLY A 576 -16.63 -8.96 -9.32
N SER A 577 -15.70 -8.08 -8.97
CA SER A 577 -14.86 -8.20 -7.77
C SER A 577 -15.70 -8.08 -6.51
N GLU A 578 -16.62 -7.12 -6.48
CA GLU A 578 -17.55 -6.97 -5.35
C GLU A 578 -18.44 -8.19 -5.19
N LEU A 579 -18.99 -8.68 -6.30
CA LEU A 579 -19.82 -9.88 -6.30
C LEU A 579 -19.02 -11.09 -5.78
N CYS A 580 -17.74 -11.22 -6.12
CA CYS A 580 -16.88 -12.28 -5.59
C CYS A 580 -16.69 -12.16 -4.06
N HIS A 581 -16.49 -10.95 -3.54
CA HIS A 581 -16.41 -10.70 -2.09
C HIS A 581 -17.69 -11.11 -1.36
N GLN A 582 -18.85 -10.68 -1.86
CA GLN A 582 -20.14 -11.01 -1.25
C GLN A 582 -20.50 -12.48 -1.39
N VAL A 583 -20.31 -13.08 -2.57
CA VAL A 583 -20.54 -14.50 -2.81
C VAL A 583 -19.71 -15.36 -1.87
N ARG A 584 -18.43 -15.03 -1.68
CA ARG A 584 -17.55 -15.75 -0.75
C ARG A 584 -18.08 -15.72 0.69
N ALA A 585 -18.61 -14.57 1.14
CA ALA A 585 -19.16 -14.43 2.50
C ALA A 585 -20.37 -15.36 2.76
N PHE A 586 -21.08 -15.79 1.72
CA PHE A 586 -22.18 -16.76 1.82
C PHE A 586 -21.73 -18.23 1.85
N GLY A 587 -20.43 -18.51 1.77
CA GLY A 587 -19.88 -19.87 1.92
C GLY A 587 -20.23 -20.83 0.77
N PRO A 588 -19.90 -20.51 -0.50
CA PRO A 588 -20.03 -21.46 -1.61
C PRO A 588 -19.09 -22.65 -1.41
N SER A 589 -19.36 -23.78 -2.07
CA SER A 589 -18.42 -24.92 -2.05
C SER A 589 -17.17 -24.63 -2.88
N ARG A 590 -17.33 -23.86 -3.96
CA ARG A 590 -16.24 -23.32 -4.80
C ARG A 590 -16.70 -22.00 -5.41
N LEU A 591 -15.79 -21.04 -5.53
CA LEU A 591 -16.01 -19.75 -6.20
C LEU A 591 -14.97 -19.59 -7.31
N PHE A 592 -15.40 -19.71 -8.56
CA PHE A 592 -14.56 -19.58 -9.74
C PHE A 592 -14.55 -18.14 -10.27
N LEU A 593 -13.35 -17.61 -10.48
CA LEU A 593 -13.09 -16.23 -10.94
C LEU A 593 -12.66 -16.27 -12.41
N LEU A 594 -13.54 -15.91 -13.34
CA LEU A 594 -13.23 -15.90 -14.77
C LEU A 594 -13.06 -14.48 -15.30
N ASP A 595 -11.91 -14.18 -15.88
CA ASP A 595 -11.64 -12.92 -16.57
C ASP A 595 -10.60 -13.13 -17.69
N HIS A 596 -10.55 -12.22 -18.66
CA HIS A 596 -9.49 -12.23 -19.68
C HIS A 596 -8.25 -11.46 -19.20
N ASP A 597 -8.39 -10.61 -18.18
CA ASP A 597 -7.33 -9.78 -17.63
C ASP A 597 -6.69 -10.45 -16.40
N GLU A 598 -5.49 -10.98 -16.61
CA GLU A 598 -4.71 -11.68 -15.58
C GLU A 598 -4.33 -10.76 -14.41
N SER A 599 -4.03 -9.48 -14.66
CA SER A 599 -3.66 -8.53 -13.61
C SER A 599 -4.86 -8.19 -12.71
N ASN A 600 -6.06 -8.07 -13.28
CA ASN A 600 -7.27 -7.87 -12.48
C ASN A 600 -7.61 -9.11 -11.63
N LEU A 601 -7.41 -10.32 -12.15
CA LEU A 601 -7.61 -11.55 -11.40
C LEU A 601 -6.61 -11.69 -10.26
N HIS A 602 -5.33 -11.43 -10.52
CA HIS A 602 -4.29 -11.49 -9.50
C HIS A 602 -4.54 -10.50 -8.34
N ARG A 603 -4.94 -9.27 -8.67
CA ARG A 603 -5.35 -8.29 -7.67
C ARG A 603 -6.54 -8.78 -6.85
N LEU A 604 -7.57 -9.31 -7.49
CA LEU A 604 -8.75 -9.84 -6.79
C LEU A 604 -8.39 -11.04 -5.89
N GLU A 605 -7.47 -11.90 -6.32
CA GLU A 605 -6.97 -13.02 -5.50
C GLU A 605 -6.33 -12.52 -4.20
N LEU A 606 -5.44 -11.53 -4.31
CA LEU A 606 -4.82 -10.88 -3.14
C LEU A 606 -5.86 -10.23 -2.22
N GLU A 607 -6.89 -9.59 -2.78
CA GLU A 607 -7.97 -8.97 -2.01
C GLU A 607 -8.80 -10.02 -1.25
N LEU A 608 -9.08 -11.16 -1.86
CA LEU A 608 -9.86 -12.23 -1.22
C LEU A 608 -9.00 -12.98 -0.19
N HIS A 609 -7.80 -13.42 -0.55
CA HIS A 609 -7.07 -14.41 0.25
C HIS A 609 -5.97 -13.81 1.13
N GLY A 610 -5.49 -12.60 0.84
CA GLY A 610 -4.39 -11.95 1.57
C GLY A 610 -3.00 -12.52 1.23
N ASP A 611 -2.94 -13.49 0.33
CA ASP A 611 -1.73 -14.09 -0.24
C ASP A 611 -1.97 -14.45 -1.72
N ALA A 612 -0.88 -14.63 -2.47
CA ALA A 612 -0.89 -15.02 -3.88
C ALA A 612 -0.68 -16.54 -4.04
N LEU A 613 -1.37 -17.34 -3.23
CA LEU A 613 -1.34 -18.79 -3.37
C LEU A 613 -2.24 -19.17 -4.54
N HIS A 614 -1.71 -19.17 -5.77
CA HIS A 614 -2.45 -19.53 -6.99
C HIS A 614 -3.35 -20.76 -6.78
N THR A 615 -4.65 -20.52 -6.62
CA THR A 615 -5.64 -21.59 -6.43
C THR A 615 -6.22 -22.02 -7.78
N ASP A 616 -6.71 -23.26 -7.87
CA ASP A 616 -7.42 -23.80 -9.06
C ASP A 616 -8.74 -23.05 -9.39
N ASP A 617 -9.10 -22.07 -8.56
CA ASP A 617 -10.36 -21.33 -8.62
C ASP A 617 -10.26 -20.09 -9.56
N ILE A 618 -9.09 -19.81 -10.16
CA ILE A 618 -8.87 -18.73 -11.13
C ILE A 618 -8.86 -19.26 -12.56
N VAL A 619 -9.65 -18.60 -13.42
CA VAL A 619 -9.84 -18.99 -14.83
C VAL A 619 -9.52 -17.82 -15.75
N ILE A 620 -8.31 -17.80 -16.31
CA ILE A 620 -7.94 -16.84 -17.35
C ILE A 620 -8.54 -17.32 -18.68
N SER A 621 -9.54 -16.61 -19.20
CA SER A 621 -10.20 -16.93 -20.47
C SER A 621 -10.99 -15.76 -21.02
N ASP A 622 -11.03 -15.65 -22.35
CA ASP A 622 -11.96 -14.76 -23.05
C ASP A 622 -13.30 -15.49 -23.29
N ILE A 623 -14.42 -14.85 -22.95
CA ILE A 623 -15.77 -15.38 -23.19
C ILE A 623 -16.12 -15.51 -24.68
N ARG A 624 -15.33 -14.87 -25.55
CA ARG A 624 -15.42 -14.98 -27.02
C ARG A 624 -14.93 -16.34 -27.52
N ASP A 625 -14.04 -17.03 -26.78
CA ASP A 625 -13.50 -18.34 -27.14
C ASP A 625 -14.49 -19.46 -26.79
N ARG A 626 -15.33 -19.82 -27.77
CA ARG A 626 -16.34 -20.86 -27.62
C ARG A 626 -15.76 -22.22 -27.15
N PRO A 627 -14.78 -22.84 -27.85
CA PRO A 627 -14.23 -24.12 -27.41
C PRO A 627 -13.72 -24.10 -25.97
N ARG A 628 -13.07 -23.01 -25.56
CA ARG A 628 -12.57 -22.86 -24.19
C ARG A 628 -13.69 -22.73 -23.17
N ILE A 629 -14.72 -21.94 -23.45
CA ILE A 629 -15.89 -21.81 -22.56
C ILE A 629 -16.63 -23.15 -22.42
N ASP A 630 -16.82 -23.88 -23.53
CA ASP A 630 -17.44 -25.21 -23.48
C ASP A 630 -16.60 -26.17 -22.59
N GLN A 631 -15.26 -26.14 -22.71
CA GLN A 631 -14.35 -26.91 -21.84
C GLN A 631 -14.47 -26.53 -20.36
N ILE A 632 -14.48 -25.24 -20.04
CA ILE A 632 -14.57 -24.72 -18.67
C ILE A 632 -15.86 -25.18 -18.00
N PHE A 633 -17.01 -25.03 -18.68
CA PHE A 633 -18.30 -25.45 -18.11
C PHE A 633 -18.37 -26.96 -17.89
N HIS A 634 -17.82 -27.76 -18.82
CA HIS A 634 -17.74 -29.21 -18.65
C HIS A 634 -16.89 -29.63 -17.43
N GLN A 635 -15.79 -28.92 -17.17
CA GLN A 635 -14.88 -29.20 -16.05
C GLN A 635 -15.43 -28.72 -14.71
N LEU A 636 -15.86 -27.46 -14.64
CA LEU A 636 -16.25 -26.81 -13.39
C LEU A 636 -17.69 -27.14 -12.97
N ARG A 637 -18.57 -27.44 -13.93
CA ARG A 637 -20.01 -27.66 -13.75
C ARG A 637 -20.64 -26.66 -12.76
N PRO A 638 -20.58 -25.35 -13.05
CA PRO A 638 -21.11 -24.33 -12.13
C PRO A 638 -22.62 -24.47 -11.96
N GLU A 639 -23.08 -24.37 -10.72
CA GLU A 639 -24.50 -24.41 -10.35
C GLU A 639 -25.13 -23.02 -10.40
N VAL A 640 -24.35 -21.99 -10.10
CA VAL A 640 -24.75 -20.58 -10.19
C VAL A 640 -23.73 -19.83 -11.04
N VAL A 641 -24.19 -19.08 -12.03
CA VAL A 641 -23.34 -18.24 -12.88
C VAL A 641 -23.81 -16.80 -12.81
N PHE A 642 -22.89 -15.92 -12.46
CA PHE A 642 -23.07 -14.48 -12.53
C PHE A 642 -22.25 -13.90 -13.67
N HIS A 643 -22.93 -13.37 -14.70
CA HIS A 643 -22.27 -12.90 -15.90
C HIS A 643 -22.08 -11.37 -15.90
N ALA A 644 -20.93 -10.92 -15.40
CA ALA A 644 -20.53 -9.51 -15.36
C ALA A 644 -19.59 -9.08 -16.51
N ALA A 645 -18.99 -10.03 -17.25
CA ALA A 645 -18.06 -9.74 -18.35
C ALA A 645 -18.77 -9.01 -19.51
N ALA A 646 -18.39 -7.74 -19.75
CA ALA A 646 -18.94 -6.93 -20.84
C ALA A 646 -18.10 -5.68 -21.09
N HIS A 647 -18.18 -5.15 -22.31
CA HIS A 647 -17.79 -3.78 -22.61
C HIS A 647 -18.91 -2.82 -22.21
N LYS A 648 -18.57 -1.78 -21.45
CA LYS A 648 -19.54 -0.87 -20.82
C LYS A 648 -19.43 0.61 -21.21
N HIS A 649 -18.41 1.01 -21.96
CA HIS A 649 -18.16 2.42 -22.29
C HIS A 649 -18.86 2.81 -23.59
N LEU A 650 -19.99 3.51 -23.49
CA LEU A 650 -20.83 3.89 -24.63
C LEU A 650 -20.05 4.60 -25.75
N PRO A 651 -19.27 5.68 -25.51
CA PRO A 651 -18.58 6.36 -26.61
C PRO A 651 -17.59 5.47 -27.36
N LEU A 652 -16.91 4.57 -26.65
CA LEU A 652 -15.97 3.63 -27.27
C LEU A 652 -16.69 2.57 -28.11
N LEU A 653 -17.89 2.14 -27.69
CA LEU A 653 -18.70 1.19 -28.45
C LEU A 653 -19.38 1.81 -29.66
N GLU A 654 -19.61 3.13 -29.67
CA GLU A 654 -20.03 3.81 -30.90
C GLU A 654 -18.91 3.86 -31.94
N LEU A 655 -17.66 4.03 -31.50
CA LEU A 655 -16.46 3.99 -32.37
C LEU A 655 -16.08 2.57 -32.80
N HIS A 656 -16.29 1.58 -31.91
CA HIS A 656 -15.89 0.18 -32.13
C HIS A 656 -17.08 -0.78 -31.92
N PRO A 657 -18.15 -0.69 -32.73
CA PRO A 657 -19.38 -1.44 -32.48
C PRO A 657 -19.23 -2.96 -32.63
N CYS A 658 -18.31 -3.39 -33.50
CA CYS A 658 -17.98 -4.80 -33.69
C CYS A 658 -17.48 -5.46 -32.41
N GLU A 659 -16.71 -4.74 -31.58
CA GLU A 659 -16.22 -5.25 -30.30
C GLU A 659 -17.34 -5.42 -29.26
N GLY A 660 -18.34 -4.54 -29.31
CA GLY A 660 -19.56 -4.66 -28.52
C GLY A 660 -20.33 -5.94 -28.87
N VAL A 661 -20.50 -6.25 -30.15
CA VAL A 661 -21.16 -7.49 -30.60
C VAL A 661 -20.35 -8.73 -30.20
N LYS A 662 -19.03 -8.75 -30.42
CA LYS A 662 -18.17 -9.89 -30.07
C LYS A 662 -18.23 -10.22 -28.58
N THR A 663 -18.11 -9.22 -27.70
CA THR A 663 -18.17 -9.45 -26.24
C THR A 663 -19.58 -9.60 -25.72
N ASN A 664 -20.42 -8.58 -25.87
CA ASN A 664 -21.70 -8.49 -25.17
C ASN A 664 -22.77 -9.39 -25.77
N VAL A 665 -22.66 -9.79 -27.04
CA VAL A 665 -23.65 -10.64 -27.73
C VAL A 665 -23.12 -12.06 -27.87
N ARG A 666 -22.05 -12.25 -28.66
CA ARG A 666 -21.50 -13.59 -28.92
C ARG A 666 -20.91 -14.23 -27.66
N GLY A 667 -20.24 -13.45 -26.81
CA GLY A 667 -19.72 -13.92 -25.53
C GLY A 667 -20.82 -14.39 -24.58
N THR A 668 -21.93 -13.64 -24.48
CA THR A 668 -23.10 -14.07 -23.71
C THR A 668 -23.74 -15.33 -24.29
N GLU A 669 -23.90 -15.45 -25.62
CA GLU A 669 -24.41 -16.68 -26.25
C GLU A 669 -23.54 -17.90 -25.93
N ASN A 670 -22.22 -17.75 -25.91
CA ASN A 670 -21.31 -18.83 -25.54
C ASN A 670 -21.54 -19.32 -24.11
N LEU A 671 -21.64 -18.41 -23.16
CA LEU A 671 -21.86 -18.73 -21.74
C LEU A 671 -23.24 -19.34 -21.51
N VAL A 672 -24.29 -18.77 -22.12
CA VAL A 672 -25.66 -19.26 -22.00
C VAL A 672 -25.80 -20.68 -22.57
N ARG A 673 -25.21 -20.93 -23.75
CA ARG A 673 -25.16 -22.27 -24.35
C ARG A 673 -24.44 -23.27 -23.44
N ALA A 674 -23.28 -22.90 -22.92
CA ALA A 674 -22.48 -23.77 -22.06
C ALA A 674 -23.18 -24.06 -20.73
N ALA A 675 -23.84 -23.07 -20.13
CA ALA A 675 -24.65 -23.20 -18.91
C ALA A 675 -25.83 -24.16 -19.11
N ALA A 676 -26.56 -24.03 -20.22
CA ALA A 676 -27.65 -24.94 -20.57
C ALA A 676 -27.14 -26.38 -20.79
N ALA A 677 -26.00 -26.55 -21.46
CA ALA A 677 -25.44 -27.88 -21.76
C ALA A 677 -25.03 -28.67 -20.50
N VAL A 678 -24.66 -28.00 -19.40
CA VAL A 678 -24.27 -28.65 -18.15
C VAL A 678 -25.34 -28.61 -17.06
N GLY A 679 -26.51 -28.04 -17.35
CA GLY A 679 -27.61 -27.93 -16.40
C GLY A 679 -27.33 -27.00 -15.22
N THR A 680 -26.69 -25.85 -15.45
CA THR A 680 -26.51 -24.81 -14.44
C THR A 680 -27.87 -24.43 -13.84
N ALA A 681 -28.00 -24.37 -12.52
CA ALA A 681 -29.29 -24.14 -11.87
C ALA A 681 -29.76 -22.69 -12.00
N ARG A 682 -28.85 -21.72 -11.85
CA ARG A 682 -29.14 -20.28 -11.93
C ARG A 682 -28.11 -19.56 -12.80
N PHE A 683 -28.56 -18.79 -13.77
CA PHE A 683 -27.73 -17.91 -14.59
C PHE A 683 -28.30 -16.50 -14.57
N VAL A 684 -27.51 -15.53 -14.11
CA VAL A 684 -27.92 -14.11 -14.05
C VAL A 684 -27.00 -13.27 -14.94
N LEU A 685 -27.59 -12.67 -15.98
CA LEU A 685 -26.93 -11.69 -16.85
C LEU A 685 -26.98 -10.29 -16.23
N ILE A 686 -25.84 -9.59 -16.23
CA ILE A 686 -25.78 -8.17 -15.88
C ILE A 686 -25.91 -7.30 -17.15
N SER A 687 -27.02 -6.56 -17.23
CA SER A 687 -27.37 -5.62 -18.29
C SER A 687 -27.40 -4.17 -17.75
N THR A 688 -27.96 -3.24 -18.52
CA THR A 688 -28.01 -1.79 -18.25
C THR A 688 -29.36 -1.22 -18.62
N ASP A 689 -29.75 -0.14 -17.96
CA ASP A 689 -30.91 0.71 -18.29
C ASP A 689 -30.99 1.06 -19.79
N LYS A 690 -29.85 1.30 -20.45
CA LYS A 690 -29.75 1.60 -21.90
C LYS A 690 -30.30 0.49 -22.80
N ALA A 691 -30.49 -0.73 -22.29
CA ALA A 691 -31.08 -1.83 -23.03
C ALA A 691 -32.62 -1.74 -23.15
N ALA A 692 -33.29 -0.97 -22.28
CA ALA A 692 -34.75 -0.85 -22.28
C ALA A 692 -35.27 -0.28 -23.62
N ASP A 693 -34.74 0.87 -24.05
CA ASP A 693 -35.02 1.45 -25.38
C ASP A 693 -33.69 1.75 -26.08
N PRO A 694 -33.10 0.80 -26.82
CA PRO A 694 -31.72 0.90 -27.26
C PRO A 694 -31.55 1.88 -28.43
N VAL A 695 -30.93 3.04 -28.18
CA VAL A 695 -30.54 4.02 -29.21
C VAL A 695 -29.02 4.06 -29.48
N SER A 696 -28.23 3.42 -28.60
CA SER A 696 -26.78 3.27 -28.72
C SER A 696 -26.39 1.83 -28.97
N VAL A 697 -25.18 1.61 -29.47
CA VAL A 697 -24.59 0.28 -29.66
C VAL A 697 -24.46 -0.46 -28.33
N LEU A 698 -24.12 0.23 -27.23
CA LEU A 698 -24.10 -0.37 -25.90
C LEU A 698 -25.49 -0.91 -25.53
N GLY A 699 -26.52 -0.06 -25.65
CA GLY A 699 -27.90 -0.46 -25.38
C GLY A 699 -28.34 -1.62 -26.28
N ALA A 700 -28.05 -1.54 -27.57
CA ALA A 700 -28.40 -2.55 -28.56
C ALA A 700 -27.78 -3.91 -28.26
N THR A 701 -26.47 -3.94 -28.03
CA THR A 701 -25.76 -5.20 -27.72
C THR A 701 -26.21 -5.81 -26.40
N LYS A 702 -26.52 -5.00 -25.38
CA LYS A 702 -27.07 -5.48 -24.11
C LYS A 702 -28.52 -5.95 -24.22
N ARG A 703 -29.34 -5.32 -25.06
CA ARG A 703 -30.69 -5.81 -25.38
C ARG A 703 -30.65 -7.15 -26.11
N LEU A 704 -29.73 -7.34 -27.06
CA LEU A 704 -29.53 -8.64 -27.70
C LEU A 704 -29.08 -9.71 -26.70
N ALA A 705 -28.23 -9.36 -25.73
CA ALA A 705 -27.85 -10.26 -24.64
C ALA A 705 -29.06 -10.70 -23.79
N GLU A 706 -29.95 -9.77 -23.44
CA GLU A 706 -31.22 -10.09 -22.75
C GLU A 706 -32.09 -11.02 -23.60
N LEU A 707 -32.22 -10.78 -24.90
CA LEU A 707 -33.00 -11.63 -25.82
C LEU A 707 -32.42 -13.04 -25.95
N ILE A 708 -31.09 -13.19 -25.89
CA ILE A 708 -30.40 -14.49 -25.87
C ILE A 708 -30.76 -15.26 -24.59
N VAL A 709 -30.75 -14.59 -23.42
CA VAL A 709 -31.12 -15.16 -22.12
C VAL A 709 -32.61 -15.55 -22.08
N HIS A 710 -33.50 -14.65 -22.53
CA HIS A 710 -34.94 -14.91 -22.70
C HIS A 710 -35.17 -16.18 -23.52
N ARG A 711 -34.55 -16.27 -24.69
CA ARG A 711 -34.70 -17.43 -25.58
C ARG A 711 -34.14 -18.71 -24.97
N ALA A 712 -33.03 -18.62 -24.23
CA ALA A 712 -32.48 -19.78 -23.55
C ALA A 712 -33.40 -20.29 -22.45
N GLN A 713 -34.10 -19.41 -21.72
CA GLN A 713 -35.14 -19.81 -20.76
C GLN A 713 -36.25 -20.63 -21.43
N GLN A 714 -36.71 -20.24 -22.62
CA GLN A 714 -37.76 -20.97 -23.35
C GLN A 714 -37.34 -22.39 -23.76
N ASN A 715 -36.03 -22.66 -23.84
CA ASN A 715 -35.47 -23.97 -24.20
C ASN A 715 -34.65 -24.59 -23.06
N ALA A 716 -34.81 -24.09 -21.83
CA ALA A 716 -33.96 -24.48 -20.72
C ALA A 716 -34.23 -25.92 -20.29
N PRO A 717 -33.20 -26.70 -19.93
CA PRO A 717 -33.40 -27.98 -19.27
C PRO A 717 -34.19 -27.82 -17.96
N PRO A 718 -34.94 -28.85 -17.52
CA PRO A 718 -35.64 -28.81 -16.23
C PRO A 718 -34.70 -28.44 -15.08
N GLY A 719 -35.04 -27.39 -14.34
CA GLY A 719 -34.27 -26.92 -13.18
C GLY A 719 -33.24 -25.82 -13.47
N THR A 720 -33.00 -25.48 -14.74
CA THR A 720 -32.17 -24.32 -15.13
C THR A 720 -33.03 -23.07 -15.26
N VAL A 721 -32.62 -21.99 -14.58
CA VAL A 721 -33.29 -20.69 -14.64
C VAL A 721 -32.32 -19.63 -15.14
N PHE A 722 -32.75 -18.90 -16.17
CA PHE A 722 -32.09 -17.77 -16.78
C PHE A 722 -32.85 -16.48 -16.44
N ALA A 723 -32.12 -15.49 -15.93
CA ALA A 723 -32.64 -14.17 -15.64
C ALA A 723 -31.61 -13.10 -16.00
N ALA A 724 -32.06 -11.85 -16.04
CA ALA A 724 -31.17 -10.70 -16.20
C ALA A 724 -31.48 -9.63 -15.15
N VAL A 725 -30.52 -8.74 -14.95
CA VAL A 725 -30.71 -7.50 -14.17
C VAL A 725 -30.33 -6.31 -15.03
N ARG A 726 -30.99 -5.16 -14.85
CA ARG A 726 -30.54 -3.90 -15.45
C ARG A 726 -30.03 -2.96 -14.38
N PHE A 727 -28.81 -2.49 -14.56
CA PHE A 727 -28.24 -1.45 -13.72
C PHE A 727 -28.53 -0.06 -14.27
N GLY A 728 -28.77 0.87 -13.35
CA GLY A 728 -28.54 2.29 -13.62
C GLY A 728 -27.05 2.60 -13.64
N ASN A 729 -26.71 3.87 -13.47
CA ASN A 729 -25.33 4.32 -13.36
C ASN A 729 -24.82 4.01 -11.95
N VAL A 730 -23.82 3.14 -11.87
CA VAL A 730 -23.26 2.70 -10.59
C VAL A 730 -22.18 3.70 -10.12
N LEU A 731 -22.44 4.36 -9.00
CA LEU A 731 -21.49 5.28 -8.36
C LEU A 731 -20.33 4.52 -7.74
N GLY A 732 -19.12 5.08 -7.81
CA GLY A 732 -17.93 4.47 -7.20
C GLY A 732 -17.30 3.31 -7.99
N SER A 733 -17.83 2.97 -9.16
CA SER A 733 -17.17 1.99 -10.05
C SER A 733 -16.00 2.62 -10.84
N ARG A 734 -15.02 1.80 -11.26
CA ARG A 734 -13.88 2.28 -12.07
C ARG A 734 -14.36 2.92 -13.38
N GLY A 735 -13.86 4.12 -13.67
CA GLY A 735 -14.24 4.90 -14.85
C GLY A 735 -15.68 5.43 -14.81
N SER A 736 -16.30 5.51 -13.62
CA SER A 736 -17.62 6.13 -13.43
C SER A 736 -17.52 7.66 -13.38
N LEU A 737 -18.67 8.32 -13.52
CA LEU A 737 -18.79 9.78 -13.49
C LEU A 737 -18.05 10.41 -12.31
N LEU A 738 -18.25 9.91 -11.08
CA LEU A 738 -17.59 10.48 -9.89
C LEU A 738 -16.07 10.38 -9.93
N SER A 739 -15.51 9.30 -10.51
CA SER A 739 -14.05 9.17 -10.64
C SER A 739 -13.46 10.20 -11.61
N VAL A 740 -14.17 10.50 -12.70
CA VAL A 740 -13.78 11.53 -13.67
C VAL A 740 -13.93 12.93 -13.07
N VAL A 741 -15.02 13.19 -12.36
CA VAL A 741 -15.25 14.47 -11.66
C VAL A 741 -14.19 14.70 -10.59
N ALA A 742 -13.87 13.68 -9.78
CA ALA A 742 -12.81 13.77 -8.78
C ALA A 742 -11.45 14.10 -9.39
N GLN A 743 -11.10 13.47 -10.51
CA GLN A 743 -9.87 13.74 -11.23
C GLN A 743 -9.84 15.17 -11.82
N GLN A 744 -10.94 15.62 -12.44
CA GLN A 744 -11.05 16.96 -13.03
C GLN A 744 -10.94 18.04 -11.96
N LEU A 745 -11.64 17.87 -10.83
CA LEU A 745 -11.57 18.78 -9.68
C LEU A 745 -10.17 18.80 -9.05
N GLY A 746 -9.56 17.63 -8.80
CA GLY A 746 -8.22 17.54 -8.22
C GLY A 746 -7.11 18.11 -9.12
N ALA A 747 -7.31 18.10 -10.44
CA ALA A 747 -6.40 18.72 -11.41
C ALA A 747 -6.67 20.22 -11.63
N GLY A 748 -7.66 20.82 -10.94
CA GLY A 748 -8.09 22.21 -11.15
C GLY A 748 -8.65 22.48 -12.55
N SER A 749 -9.12 21.43 -13.24
CA SER A 749 -9.70 21.53 -14.58
C SER A 749 -11.23 21.68 -14.52
N PRO A 750 -11.86 22.37 -15.48
CA PRO A 750 -13.31 22.47 -15.57
C PRO A 750 -13.98 21.09 -15.67
N VAL A 751 -15.07 20.90 -14.93
CA VAL A 751 -15.82 19.64 -14.95
C VAL A 751 -16.68 19.60 -16.20
N THR A 752 -16.50 18.58 -17.03
CA THR A 752 -17.26 18.46 -18.28
C THR A 752 -18.56 17.70 -18.06
N VAL A 753 -19.70 18.32 -18.40
CA VAL A 753 -21.03 17.70 -18.42
C VAL A 753 -21.55 17.72 -19.87
N THR A 754 -22.34 16.74 -20.28
CA THR A 754 -22.82 16.68 -21.68
C THR A 754 -23.98 17.63 -21.93
N HIS A 755 -24.93 17.72 -21.01
CA HIS A 755 -26.08 18.62 -21.11
C HIS A 755 -26.56 19.08 -19.73
N PRO A 756 -26.98 20.35 -19.53
CA PRO A 756 -27.45 20.86 -18.24
C PRO A 756 -28.66 20.10 -17.67
N GLU A 757 -29.55 19.65 -18.57
CA GLU A 757 -30.76 18.90 -18.22
C GLU A 757 -30.59 17.36 -18.23
N ALA A 758 -29.37 16.84 -18.44
CA ALA A 758 -29.18 15.39 -18.50
C ALA A 758 -29.48 14.73 -17.15
N THR A 759 -30.38 13.74 -17.15
CA THR A 759 -30.75 12.98 -15.95
C THR A 759 -30.42 11.50 -16.07
N ARG A 760 -30.04 10.88 -14.95
CA ARG A 760 -29.59 9.50 -14.87
C ARG A 760 -30.14 8.84 -13.61
N PHE A 761 -30.48 7.56 -13.72
CA PHE A 761 -30.74 6.76 -12.54
C PHE A 761 -29.40 6.31 -11.93
N PHE A 762 -29.24 6.50 -10.63
CA PHE A 762 -28.03 6.15 -9.90
C PHE A 762 -28.31 5.12 -8.82
N MET A 763 -27.35 4.22 -8.66
CA MET A 763 -27.33 3.20 -7.62
C MET A 763 -25.92 3.04 -7.06
N THR A 764 -25.82 2.51 -5.85
CA THR A 764 -24.53 2.15 -5.23
C THR A 764 -24.01 0.82 -5.77
N VAL A 765 -22.75 0.49 -5.49
CA VAL A 765 -22.16 -0.80 -5.86
C VAL A 765 -22.85 -1.93 -5.08
N GLU A 766 -23.18 -1.67 -3.83
CA GLU A 766 -23.86 -2.56 -2.89
C GLU A 766 -25.30 -2.82 -3.35
N GLU A 767 -26.03 -1.79 -3.80
CA GLU A 767 -27.35 -1.93 -4.43
C GLU A 767 -27.28 -2.77 -5.71
N ALA A 768 -26.24 -2.57 -6.53
CA ALA A 768 -26.07 -3.30 -7.79
C ALA A 768 -25.79 -4.78 -7.56
N VAL A 769 -24.86 -5.09 -6.66
CA VAL A 769 -24.55 -6.48 -6.30
C VAL A 769 -25.72 -7.12 -5.55
N GLY A 770 -26.38 -6.38 -4.66
CA GLY A 770 -27.55 -6.87 -3.96
C GLY A 770 -28.70 -7.23 -4.90
N LEU A 771 -28.97 -6.42 -5.93
CA LEU A 771 -29.92 -6.74 -6.99
C LEU A 771 -29.58 -8.05 -7.71
N VAL A 772 -28.30 -8.28 -8.01
CA VAL A 772 -27.83 -9.51 -8.69
C VAL A 772 -28.08 -10.75 -7.82
N LEU A 773 -27.72 -10.67 -6.54
CA LEU A 773 -27.87 -11.77 -5.59
C LEU A 773 -29.35 -12.10 -5.34
N GLU A 774 -30.19 -11.08 -5.18
CA GLU A 774 -31.64 -11.25 -5.04
C GLU A 774 -32.30 -11.79 -6.31
N ALA A 775 -31.92 -11.28 -7.48
CA ALA A 775 -32.41 -11.79 -8.75
C ALA A 775 -32.10 -13.29 -8.89
N ALA A 776 -30.89 -13.72 -8.49
CA ALA A 776 -30.54 -15.14 -8.50
C ALA A 776 -31.44 -15.97 -7.59
N HIS A 777 -31.98 -15.43 -6.51
CA HIS A 777 -32.93 -16.10 -5.61
C HIS A 777 -34.36 -16.10 -6.16
N MET A 778 -34.87 -14.92 -6.53
CA MET A 778 -36.26 -14.68 -6.88
C MET A 778 -36.65 -15.19 -8.27
N ALA A 779 -35.69 -15.28 -9.20
CA ALA A 779 -35.95 -15.68 -10.59
C ALA A 779 -36.70 -17.00 -10.68
N ARG A 780 -37.80 -16.99 -11.45
CA ARG A 780 -38.57 -18.17 -11.84
C ARG A 780 -38.40 -18.49 -13.32
N GLY A 781 -37.79 -17.58 -14.07
CA GLY A 781 -37.48 -17.68 -15.48
C GLY A 781 -38.02 -16.46 -16.22
N ASP A 782 -37.18 -15.92 -17.09
CA ASP A 782 -37.56 -14.91 -18.07
C ASP A 782 -37.82 -13.49 -17.53
N GLU A 783 -37.40 -13.23 -16.30
CA GLU A 783 -37.50 -11.91 -15.70
C GLU A 783 -36.25 -11.06 -15.90
N VAL A 784 -36.46 -9.77 -16.14
CA VAL A 784 -35.42 -8.73 -16.07
C VAL A 784 -35.67 -7.89 -14.82
N PHE A 785 -34.82 -8.04 -13.81
CA PHE A 785 -34.97 -7.34 -12.53
C PHE A 785 -34.33 -5.95 -12.57
N VAL A 786 -35.05 -4.96 -12.03
CA VAL A 786 -34.60 -3.57 -11.96
C VAL A 786 -34.86 -3.03 -10.56
N LEU A 787 -33.89 -2.31 -10.01
CA LEU A 787 -34.03 -1.65 -8.71
C LEU A 787 -34.92 -0.40 -8.85
N ASP A 788 -35.85 -0.21 -7.92
CA ASP A 788 -36.64 1.02 -7.82
C ASP A 788 -35.79 2.16 -7.21
N MET A 789 -35.26 3.03 -8.07
CA MET A 789 -34.33 4.09 -7.68
C MET A 789 -35.00 5.41 -7.26
N ASN A 790 -36.32 5.43 -7.03
CA ASN A 790 -37.10 6.63 -6.63
C ASN A 790 -36.97 7.84 -7.57
N GLY A 791 -36.66 7.61 -8.86
CA GLY A 791 -36.57 8.65 -9.90
C GLY A 791 -35.12 8.97 -10.36
N PRO A 792 -34.97 9.65 -11.51
CA PRO A 792 -33.66 10.02 -12.04
C PRO A 792 -33.12 11.31 -11.39
N VAL A 793 -31.79 11.43 -11.31
CA VAL A 793 -31.08 12.59 -10.74
C VAL A 793 -30.37 13.36 -11.86
N ARG A 794 -30.37 14.70 -11.81
CA ARG A 794 -29.62 15.52 -12.77
C ARG A 794 -28.12 15.41 -12.53
N ILE A 795 -27.34 15.23 -13.60
CA ILE A 795 -25.88 15.10 -13.52
C ILE A 795 -25.25 16.36 -12.90
N VAL A 796 -25.75 17.55 -13.25
CA VAL A 796 -25.27 18.83 -12.71
C VAL A 796 -25.45 18.92 -11.20
N ASP A 797 -26.60 18.48 -10.67
CA ASP A 797 -26.87 18.50 -9.23
C ASP A 797 -25.93 17.55 -8.49
N LEU A 798 -25.64 16.38 -9.08
CA LEU A 798 -24.68 15.42 -8.54
C LEU A 798 -23.26 16.01 -8.49
N VAL A 799 -22.81 16.66 -9.57
CA VAL A 799 -21.48 17.31 -9.64
C VAL A 799 -21.36 18.42 -8.59
N ARG A 800 -22.36 19.29 -8.50
CA ARG A 800 -22.38 20.37 -7.49
C ARG A 800 -22.43 19.82 -6.07
N GLY A 801 -23.24 18.80 -5.82
CA GLY A 801 -23.29 18.10 -4.54
C GLY A 801 -21.94 17.49 -4.16
N TYR A 802 -21.24 16.90 -5.13
CA TYR A 802 -19.91 16.32 -4.94
C TYR A 802 -18.87 17.41 -4.63
N ALA A 803 -18.81 18.49 -5.41
CA ALA A 803 -17.93 19.62 -5.16
C ALA A 803 -18.17 20.27 -3.78
N ASN A 804 -19.44 20.44 -3.39
CA ASN A 804 -19.81 20.95 -2.07
C ASN A 804 -19.33 20.03 -0.94
N SER A 805 -19.42 18.71 -1.12
CA SER A 805 -18.91 17.75 -0.12
C SER A 805 -17.40 17.90 0.11
N LEU A 806 -16.66 18.29 -0.95
CA LEU A 806 -15.23 18.59 -0.93
C LEU A 806 -14.89 20.03 -0.55
N HIS A 807 -15.87 20.85 -0.18
CA HIS A 807 -15.69 22.26 0.19
C HIS A 807 -15.03 23.09 -0.91
N VAL A 808 -15.29 22.75 -2.18
CA VAL A 808 -14.89 23.53 -3.35
C VAL A 808 -16.03 24.51 -3.68
N PRO A 809 -15.94 25.80 -3.28
CA PRO A 809 -16.89 26.80 -3.73
C PRO A 809 -16.69 27.06 -5.23
N ASP A 810 -17.78 27.21 -5.97
CA ASP A 810 -17.81 27.62 -7.38
C ASP A 810 -17.12 26.65 -8.37
N VAL A 811 -17.72 25.46 -8.56
CA VAL A 811 -17.31 24.51 -9.60
C VAL A 811 -17.57 25.05 -11.02
N ASP A 812 -16.51 25.21 -11.82
CA ASP A 812 -16.61 25.50 -13.25
C ASP A 812 -17.09 24.26 -14.00
N ILE A 813 -18.28 24.35 -14.62
CA ILE A 813 -18.89 23.27 -15.40
C ILE A 813 -18.94 23.70 -16.86
N ARG A 814 -18.35 22.89 -17.75
CA ARG A 814 -18.41 23.10 -19.20
C ARG A 814 -19.31 22.09 -19.89
N TYR A 815 -20.20 22.58 -20.76
CA TYR A 815 -21.15 21.74 -21.46
C TYR A 815 -20.62 21.30 -22.82
N THR A 816 -20.47 19.99 -23.00
CA THR A 816 -19.84 19.42 -24.20
C THR A 816 -20.82 19.04 -25.31
N GLY A 817 -22.13 19.16 -25.07
CA GLY A 817 -23.16 18.61 -25.94
C GLY A 817 -23.36 17.10 -25.75
N LEU A 818 -24.53 16.60 -26.19
CA LEU A 818 -24.79 15.16 -26.22
C LEU A 818 -23.95 14.49 -27.30
N ARG A 819 -23.28 13.40 -26.94
CA ARG A 819 -22.47 12.61 -27.87
C ARG A 819 -23.35 11.65 -28.68
N PRO A 820 -22.87 11.15 -29.84
CA PRO A 820 -23.62 10.14 -30.60
C PRO A 820 -24.06 8.96 -29.72
N GLY A 821 -25.34 8.59 -29.81
CA GLY A 821 -25.93 7.49 -29.02
C GLY A 821 -26.31 7.84 -27.57
N GLU A 822 -25.97 9.02 -27.05
CA GLU A 822 -26.39 9.44 -25.71
C GLU A 822 -27.84 9.93 -25.69
N LYS A 823 -28.60 9.52 -24.67
CA LYS A 823 -29.91 10.09 -24.38
C LYS A 823 -29.79 11.28 -23.44
N LEU A 824 -30.70 12.24 -23.59
CA LEU A 824 -30.88 13.28 -22.60
C LEU A 824 -31.32 12.67 -21.25
N ASN A 825 -32.34 11.81 -21.28
CA ASN A 825 -32.89 11.12 -20.12
C ASN A 825 -32.99 9.62 -20.37
N GLU A 826 -32.52 8.81 -19.43
CA GLU A 826 -32.61 7.35 -19.51
C GLU A 826 -33.99 6.84 -19.06
N THR A 827 -34.36 5.64 -19.48
CA THR A 827 -35.60 4.94 -19.09
C THR A 827 -35.25 3.58 -18.48
N LEU A 828 -35.95 3.19 -17.40
CA LEU A 828 -35.72 1.88 -16.74
C LEU A 828 -36.48 0.73 -17.40
N PHE A 829 -37.65 1.04 -17.95
CA PHE A 829 -38.56 0.11 -18.60
C PHE A 829 -38.88 0.63 -20.00
N SER A 830 -38.94 -0.28 -20.97
CA SER A 830 -39.42 0.05 -22.30
C SER A 830 -40.93 0.29 -22.27
N THR A 831 -41.43 1.06 -23.22
CA THR A 831 -42.88 1.13 -23.52
C THR A 831 -43.49 -0.21 -23.95
N ARG A 832 -42.64 -1.21 -24.27
CA ARG A 832 -43.03 -2.57 -24.67
C ARG A 832 -42.76 -3.63 -23.58
N GLU A 833 -42.63 -3.20 -22.33
CA GLU A 833 -42.43 -4.09 -21.19
C GLU A 833 -43.50 -3.83 -20.14
N ASP A 834 -44.10 -4.91 -19.65
CA ASP A 834 -44.90 -4.87 -18.43
C ASP A 834 -43.96 -5.05 -17.24
N HIS A 835 -44.22 -4.32 -16.15
CA HIS A 835 -43.45 -4.45 -14.92
C HIS A 835 -44.37 -4.77 -13.74
N THR A 836 -43.91 -5.68 -12.89
CA THR A 836 -44.63 -6.14 -11.70
C THR A 836 -43.75 -6.01 -10.47
N ARG A 837 -44.38 -5.88 -9.30
CA ARG A 837 -43.64 -5.91 -8.03
C ARG A 837 -43.22 -7.35 -7.72
N THR A 838 -41.97 -7.50 -7.29
CA THR A 838 -41.46 -8.79 -6.82
C THR A 838 -41.81 -9.00 -5.35
N SER A 839 -41.39 -10.14 -4.78
CA SER A 839 -41.42 -10.35 -3.33
C SER A 839 -40.55 -9.36 -2.55
N HIS A 840 -39.57 -8.73 -3.21
CA HIS A 840 -38.75 -7.68 -2.62
C HIS A 840 -39.34 -6.28 -2.96
N PRO A 841 -39.65 -5.43 -1.97
CA PRO A 841 -40.38 -4.18 -2.18
C PRO A 841 -39.63 -3.15 -3.04
N GLY A 842 -38.29 -3.21 -3.05
CA GLY A 842 -37.43 -2.32 -3.85
C GLY A 842 -37.01 -2.88 -5.22
N ILE A 843 -37.48 -4.07 -5.61
CA ILE A 843 -37.14 -4.68 -6.91
C ILE A 843 -38.41 -4.90 -7.73
N LEU A 844 -38.35 -4.44 -8.98
CA LEU A 844 -39.38 -4.66 -9.99
C LEU A 844 -38.88 -5.71 -10.98
N ALA A 845 -39.79 -6.56 -11.46
CA ALA A 845 -39.52 -7.50 -12.54
C ALA A 845 -40.20 -7.02 -13.81
N ALA A 846 -39.42 -6.81 -14.86
CA ALA A 846 -39.90 -6.56 -16.21
C ALA A 846 -40.00 -7.88 -16.97
N THR A 847 -41.12 -8.06 -17.66
CA THR A 847 -41.34 -9.16 -18.59
C THR A 847 -41.64 -8.56 -19.97
N SER A 848 -40.91 -9.01 -20.98
CA SER A 848 -41.11 -8.51 -22.34
C SER A 848 -42.39 -9.11 -22.94
N THR A 849 -43.16 -8.29 -23.63
CA THR A 849 -44.35 -8.72 -24.40
C THR A 849 -44.04 -8.95 -25.89
N ASP A 850 -42.77 -8.84 -26.31
CA ASP A 850 -42.37 -8.89 -27.73
C ASP A 850 -42.16 -10.34 -28.19
N GLU A 851 -43.13 -10.89 -28.93
CA GLU A 851 -43.15 -12.26 -29.46
C GLU A 851 -42.10 -12.54 -30.57
N ARG A 852 -41.27 -11.56 -30.97
CA ARG A 852 -40.38 -11.65 -32.15
C ARG A 852 -39.07 -12.43 -31.95
N SER A 853 -39.05 -13.39 -31.02
CA SER A 853 -37.93 -14.31 -30.77
C SER A 853 -37.53 -15.18 -32.01
N ALA A 854 -38.44 -15.34 -32.98
CA ALA A 854 -38.27 -16.29 -34.09
C ALA A 854 -37.15 -15.95 -35.12
N ASP A 855 -36.77 -14.68 -35.33
CA ASP A 855 -35.75 -14.32 -36.35
C ASP A 855 -34.29 -14.23 -35.80
N LEU A 856 -34.10 -14.24 -34.46
CA LEU A 856 -32.77 -14.11 -33.85
C LEU A 856 -31.78 -15.20 -34.30
N THR A 857 -32.22 -16.46 -34.39
CA THR A 857 -31.35 -17.60 -34.81
C THR A 857 -30.72 -17.40 -36.19
N ARG A 858 -31.47 -16.80 -37.11
CA ARG A 858 -31.05 -16.66 -38.51
C ARG A 858 -30.17 -15.43 -38.71
N ARG A 859 -30.36 -14.42 -37.87
CA ARG A 859 -29.72 -13.11 -37.98
C ARG A 859 -28.46 -12.97 -37.15
N LEU A 860 -28.36 -13.60 -35.97
CA LEU A 860 -27.15 -13.59 -35.14
C LEU A 860 -25.89 -14.06 -35.90
N PRO A 861 -25.92 -15.16 -36.69
CA PRO A 861 -24.75 -15.54 -37.49
C PRO A 861 -24.30 -14.47 -38.49
N LYS A 862 -25.24 -13.73 -39.10
CA LYS A 862 -24.92 -12.62 -40.00
C LYS A 862 -24.34 -11.43 -39.24
N LEU A 863 -24.91 -11.11 -38.07
CA LEU A 863 -24.39 -10.08 -37.19
C LEU A 863 -22.95 -10.39 -36.75
N TYR A 864 -22.67 -11.66 -36.43
CA TYR A 864 -21.33 -12.09 -36.08
C TYR A 864 -20.36 -12.06 -37.24
N ALA A 865 -20.79 -12.45 -38.45
CA ALA A 865 -19.97 -12.37 -39.65
C ALA A 865 -19.57 -10.91 -39.93
N ALA A 866 -20.51 -9.96 -39.84
CA ALA A 866 -20.24 -8.54 -39.97
C ALA A 866 -19.26 -8.04 -38.88
N ALA A 867 -19.43 -8.49 -37.63
CA ALA A 867 -18.50 -8.15 -36.57
C ALA A 867 -17.09 -8.74 -36.78
N ASP A 868 -16.98 -9.97 -37.29
CA ASP A 868 -15.70 -10.64 -37.56
C ASP A 868 -14.94 -9.98 -38.72
N SER A 869 -15.66 -9.46 -39.73
CA SER A 869 -15.08 -8.67 -40.83
C SER A 869 -14.89 -7.19 -40.49
N ASN A 870 -15.28 -6.76 -39.28
CA ASN A 870 -15.34 -5.37 -38.84
C ASN A 870 -16.17 -4.45 -39.77
N ASP A 871 -17.20 -5.00 -40.41
CA ASP A 871 -18.13 -4.25 -41.27
C ASP A 871 -19.18 -3.54 -40.40
N THR A 872 -18.85 -2.30 -40.03
CA THR A 872 -19.67 -1.50 -39.10
C THR A 872 -21.01 -1.08 -39.71
N ASP A 873 -21.05 -0.81 -41.00
CA ASP A 873 -22.27 -0.34 -41.67
C ASP A 873 -23.28 -1.49 -41.79
N GLU A 874 -22.84 -2.66 -42.22
CA GLU A 874 -23.68 -3.85 -42.28
C GLU A 874 -24.11 -4.28 -40.87
N LEU A 875 -23.20 -4.20 -39.88
CA LEU A 875 -23.54 -4.48 -38.48
C LEU A 875 -24.64 -3.55 -37.98
N ARG A 876 -24.53 -2.23 -38.18
CA ARG A 876 -25.56 -1.25 -37.77
C ARG A 876 -26.87 -1.50 -38.50
N ARG A 877 -26.84 -1.82 -39.80
CA ARG A 877 -28.04 -2.19 -40.57
C ARG A 877 -28.73 -3.42 -39.97
N ILE A 878 -27.98 -4.46 -39.62
CA ILE A 878 -28.51 -5.65 -38.97
C ILE A 878 -29.05 -5.33 -37.56
N LEU A 879 -28.41 -4.46 -36.79
CA LEU A 879 -28.93 -4.00 -35.49
C LEU A 879 -30.24 -3.24 -35.64
N THR A 880 -30.38 -2.35 -36.62
CA THR A 880 -31.63 -1.63 -36.93
C THR A 880 -32.74 -2.61 -37.30
N ASP A 881 -32.44 -3.65 -38.09
CA ASP A 881 -33.39 -4.70 -38.46
C ASP A 881 -33.82 -5.54 -37.23
N LEU A 882 -32.88 -5.82 -36.32
CA LEU A 882 -33.10 -6.69 -35.15
C LEU A 882 -33.81 -5.98 -33.99
N LEU A 883 -33.57 -4.68 -33.80
CA LEU A 883 -33.98 -3.94 -32.62
C LEU A 883 -34.84 -2.72 -33.00
N PRO A 884 -36.17 -2.83 -32.88
CA PRO A 884 -37.05 -1.74 -33.23
C PRO A 884 -36.89 -0.57 -32.24
N GLY A 885 -36.38 0.56 -32.75
CA GLY A 885 -36.03 1.75 -31.95
C GLY A 885 -34.55 2.11 -32.03
N PHE A 886 -33.69 1.20 -32.50
CA PHE A 886 -32.30 1.51 -32.82
C PHE A 886 -32.24 2.35 -34.12
N PRO A 887 -31.57 3.51 -34.10
CA PRO A 887 -31.58 4.42 -35.25
C PRO A 887 -30.95 3.76 -36.48
N ALA A 888 -31.48 4.08 -37.66
CA ALA A 888 -30.84 3.75 -38.93
C ALA A 888 -29.46 4.43 -39.00
N PRO A 889 -28.46 3.83 -39.67
CA PRO A 889 -27.14 4.43 -39.79
C PRO A 889 -27.24 5.83 -40.44
N ALA A 890 -26.88 6.86 -39.67
CA ALA A 890 -26.68 8.21 -40.20
C ALA A 890 -25.28 8.30 -40.84
N PRO A 891 -25.08 9.16 -41.86
CA PRO A 891 -23.75 9.38 -42.43
C PRO A 891 -22.79 9.83 -41.33
N THR A 892 -21.57 9.29 -41.37
CA THR A 892 -20.51 9.61 -40.40
C THR A 892 -20.32 11.13 -40.34
N PRO A 893 -20.50 11.78 -39.18
CA PRO A 893 -20.23 13.20 -39.08
C PRO A 893 -18.74 13.44 -39.33
N GLU A 894 -18.39 14.48 -40.09
CA GLU A 894 -17.01 14.95 -40.18
C GLU A 894 -16.47 15.25 -38.76
N PRO A 895 -15.20 14.95 -38.46
CA PRO A 895 -14.62 15.27 -37.17
C PRO A 895 -14.68 16.78 -36.95
N GLN A 896 -15.52 17.23 -36.01
CA GLN A 896 -15.56 18.64 -35.62
C GLN A 896 -14.19 19.05 -35.07
N ALA A 897 -13.58 20.02 -35.75
CA ALA A 897 -12.33 20.64 -35.36
C ALA A 897 -12.56 21.57 -34.17
N GLY A 898 -11.83 21.35 -33.08
CA GLY A 898 -11.71 22.28 -31.96
C GLY A 898 -12.90 22.27 -31.00
N LEU A 899 -12.58 22.32 -29.69
CA LEU A 899 -13.51 22.72 -28.63
C LEU A 899 -13.97 24.16 -28.88
N ALA A 900 -14.91 24.37 -29.80
CA ALA A 900 -15.80 25.51 -29.75
C ALA A 900 -16.98 25.09 -28.86
N ASP A 901 -17.28 25.90 -27.85
CA ASP A 901 -18.32 25.62 -26.87
C ASP A 901 -19.67 25.46 -27.61
N PRO A 902 -20.32 24.28 -27.58
CA PRO A 902 -21.60 24.08 -28.25
C PRO A 902 -22.74 24.87 -27.58
N TYR A 903 -22.48 25.49 -26.43
CA TYR A 903 -23.36 26.40 -25.71
C TYR A 903 -22.63 27.74 -25.51
N PRO A 904 -23.30 28.90 -25.65
CA PRO A 904 -22.70 30.19 -25.32
C PRO A 904 -22.30 30.25 -23.83
N ASP A 905 -21.31 31.10 -23.49
CA ASP A 905 -20.78 31.33 -22.13
C ASP A 905 -21.86 31.70 -21.08
N ASP A 906 -23.09 31.93 -21.51
CA ASP A 906 -24.26 32.28 -20.70
C ASP A 906 -25.06 31.04 -20.22
N PHE A 907 -24.56 29.81 -20.41
CA PHE A 907 -25.21 28.54 -20.04
C PHE A 907 -24.62 27.86 -18.79
#